data_AF-A0A0P8C4K6-F1
#
_entry.id   AF-A0A0P8C4K6-F1
#
_cell.length_a   1.000
_cell.length_b   1.000
_cell.length_c   1.000
_cell.angle_alpha   90.00
_cell.angle_beta   90.00
_cell.angle_gamma   90.00
#
_symmetry.space_group_name_H-M   'P 1'
#
loop_
_entity.id
_entity.type
_entity.pdbx_description
1 polymer ?
#
loop_
_entity_poly.entity_id
_entity_poly.type
_entity_poly.pdbx_seq_one_letter_code
_entity_poly.pdbx_strand_id
1 'polypeptide(L)'
;MKNVIGYLKAEVIVEPLINQWYAWSYLIPPATASRYLTESHLKVMQSFVDAPEVHETTLCNPAMRGGPFIQYSASRVEEVRSLLVKTKTEQTRLLALSDAIAHLRSQLADHPAGQSLEPLYAHIPEPLKGYVELVYDAHNSASIRLIEGLLYRSEYYNSASQSIALRLADCDQRAFVMSTPRLPDSNSLFLSIPFADSRLDDLFQMRYKAGSVEAIATRLNISKQSQPFFYRLFTPTPLPHHPPYKGDSIRIRYLGHACVLVETADIAILCDPLVSYAHPTGMARYSYTDLPETIDYALITHNHQDHVMLETLLQLRHKIKHVVVPSSQKGSLLDPSLKLALQQIGFTHVLTLDELETIDLPDGKIISIPVLGEHGDLNIATKNAYWITLKGRSILCAADSNNLEPQLYAHIHHLLGDLDLLFLGMECDGAPFTWAYGPLLPHSIPHAQAQTRRLDGSNADRALTLVNQLNPQQVYIYAMGQEPWLTYITSIDYAPDAAPILESNRFIERCREKGRVCDRLLGRHEIKISPKGTTQKSASPIPVRAIAPSLNIESHTTQSHKTQKKPTINPLPTPYSPLPTPNSLTPNSLTPDSLTPDSLTPDSLTSFLSHLQTLDIRLWLEGNTLRCNAPKGILTPNLTAQIKINKPAIMALLKGHATNTSPLKETISTSVDPTDSINPINPISTLAPAGDWQQDIHLPEDIRPIVTDGSKITHLEQNILLTGATGFLGAFLLQELLLQTNATIYCLIRAESPTVGLNKLKQCLTTYQIWQPTFASRIVPVVGDLSLPSLGLSSQQFYTLADQIDTIYHNGAQVHHLSPYSQLSATNVFGTQEIIRLACHGVPKPLHYTSTLSVFPSLPLPGQTKISEQADLREYPVPAGGYNRSKWVAEQLIAQARDRHLPVTIYRPGPISGHSQTGVFNVNDFLYRLMQGYVQSGMAPNGEIPLDLLPVDYAAKALVYLSRQSTALGKAFHLIHPHPVASTLLFDACQSAGYPIKRVSYDIWYQTLKHIAQENSSHPLYPLVALFSSRHNRAEANYKSFSEIPPEIPPETPPEIPPEIPFDIQQTYTYLKNAPFTLPPLNRELFDTYVKAMMQGEPQ
;
A
#
# COMPACT_ATOMS: atom_id res chain seq x y z
N MET A 1 -28.38 -27.40 33.87
CA MET A 1 -27.58 -28.51 33.33
C MET A 1 -26.48 -28.80 34.33
N LYS A 2 -26.51 -29.96 35.00
CA LYS A 2 -25.44 -30.45 35.89
C LYS A 2 -25.00 -31.83 35.37
N ASN A 3 -23.72 -32.17 35.52
CA ASN A 3 -23.12 -33.39 34.97
C ASN A 3 -23.40 -33.63 33.47
N VAL A 4 -23.18 -32.60 32.62
CA VAL A 4 -23.08 -32.82 31.17
C VAL A 4 -21.65 -33.24 30.84
N ILE A 5 -21.51 -34.44 30.26
CA ILE A 5 -20.31 -34.87 29.56
C ILE A 5 -20.36 -34.29 28.13
N GLY A 6 -19.25 -33.76 27.63
CA GLY A 6 -19.18 -33.20 26.29
C GLY A 6 -17.76 -32.96 25.78
N TYR A 7 -17.69 -32.51 24.53
CA TYR A 7 -16.49 -32.17 23.77
C TYR A 7 -16.44 -30.66 23.52
N LEU A 8 -15.25 -30.08 23.47
CA LEU A 8 -15.04 -28.70 23.02
C LEU A 8 -15.31 -28.63 21.51
N LYS A 9 -16.25 -27.78 21.11
CA LYS A 9 -16.73 -27.64 19.73
C LYS A 9 -15.64 -27.24 18.73
N ALA A 10 -15.71 -27.80 17.52
CA ALA A 10 -14.69 -27.61 16.47
C ALA A 10 -14.55 -26.15 16.02
N GLU A 11 -15.64 -25.39 16.11
CA GLU A 11 -15.77 -23.98 15.79
C GLU A 11 -15.36 -23.02 16.95
N VAL A 12 -14.85 -23.51 18.08
CA VAL A 12 -14.37 -22.64 19.18
C VAL A 12 -12.98 -22.08 18.86
N ILE A 13 -12.93 -20.76 18.69
CA ILE A 13 -11.72 -19.95 18.54
C ILE A 13 -11.11 -19.64 19.91
N VAL A 14 -9.78 -19.67 19.99
CA VAL A 14 -9.00 -19.52 21.21
C VAL A 14 -7.89 -18.48 20.97
N GLU A 15 -8.18 -17.20 21.09
CA GLU A 15 -7.17 -16.15 20.87
C GLU A 15 -6.31 -15.97 22.15
N PRO A 16 -4.98 -16.20 22.11
CA PRO A 16 -4.10 -15.93 23.24
C PRO A 16 -3.76 -14.44 23.29
N LEU A 17 -3.75 -13.87 24.49
CA LEU A 17 -3.63 -12.42 24.70
C LEU A 17 -2.60 -12.07 25.79
N ILE A 18 -1.80 -11.03 25.55
CA ILE A 18 -0.96 -10.37 26.55
C ILE A 18 -1.39 -8.91 26.65
N ASN A 19 -1.78 -8.45 27.84
CA ASN A 19 -2.36 -7.11 28.03
C ASN A 19 -3.57 -6.81 27.11
N GLN A 20 -4.38 -7.83 26.81
CA GLN A 20 -5.46 -7.83 25.80
C GLN A 20 -5.00 -7.67 24.32
N TRP A 21 -3.71 -7.59 24.02
CA TRP A 21 -3.19 -7.67 22.65
C TRP A 21 -2.95 -9.12 22.24
N TYR A 22 -3.15 -9.43 20.95
CA TYR A 22 -2.94 -10.79 20.44
C TYR A 22 -1.48 -11.23 20.63
N ALA A 23 -1.30 -12.38 21.28
CA ALA A 23 0.00 -12.89 21.67
C ALA A 23 0.69 -13.59 20.50
N TRP A 24 1.79 -12.98 20.04
CA TRP A 24 2.76 -13.55 19.12
C TRP A 24 4.14 -13.61 19.78
N SER A 25 5.11 -14.25 19.13
CA SER A 25 6.40 -14.65 19.74
C SER A 25 7.13 -13.51 20.45
N TYR A 26 7.23 -12.33 19.85
CA TYR A 26 7.96 -11.18 20.42
C TYR A 26 7.28 -10.53 21.64
N LEU A 27 6.07 -10.93 22.01
CA LEU A 27 5.42 -10.51 23.26
C LEU A 27 5.71 -11.44 24.45
N ILE A 28 6.44 -12.54 24.25
CA ILE A 28 6.84 -13.46 25.33
C ILE A 28 8.15 -13.03 26.02
N PRO A 29 9.25 -12.65 25.33
CA PRO A 29 10.47 -12.15 25.98
C PRO A 29 10.22 -10.77 26.62
N PRO A 30 10.56 -10.53 27.90
CA PRO A 30 10.27 -9.26 28.56
C PRO A 30 10.86 -8.03 27.88
N ALA A 31 12.07 -8.15 27.33
CA ALA A 31 12.78 -7.05 26.68
C ALA A 31 12.22 -6.68 25.29
N THR A 32 11.61 -7.61 24.55
CA THR A 32 10.91 -7.27 23.30
C THR A 32 9.48 -6.83 23.61
N ALA A 33 8.81 -7.49 24.56
CA ALA A 33 7.47 -7.12 25.00
C ALA A 33 7.40 -5.69 25.55
N SER A 34 8.41 -5.23 26.30
CA SER A 34 8.51 -3.84 26.77
C SER A 34 8.61 -2.83 25.62
N ARG A 35 9.37 -3.16 24.56
CA ARG A 35 9.51 -2.32 23.36
C ARG A 35 8.24 -2.28 22.52
N TYR A 36 7.59 -3.42 22.25
CA TYR A 36 6.28 -3.42 21.55
C TYR A 36 5.19 -2.70 22.35
N LEU A 37 5.22 -2.80 23.68
CA LEU A 37 4.33 -2.05 24.57
C LEU A 37 4.50 -0.53 24.39
N THR A 38 5.71 0.02 24.50
CA THR A 38 5.93 1.48 24.41
C THR A 38 5.89 2.01 22.98
N GLU A 39 6.47 1.29 22.02
CA GLU A 39 6.68 1.82 20.67
C GLU A 39 5.53 1.55 19.71
N SER A 40 4.67 0.55 19.99
CA SER A 40 3.48 0.23 19.21
C SER A 40 2.20 0.34 20.03
N HIS A 41 1.94 -0.59 20.96
CA HIS A 41 0.61 -0.79 21.55
C HIS A 41 0.06 0.46 22.25
N LEU A 42 0.87 1.12 23.08
CA LEU A 42 0.45 2.33 23.79
C LEU A 42 0.25 3.52 22.84
N LYS A 43 1.04 3.65 21.77
CA LYS A 43 0.89 4.73 20.78
C LYS A 43 -0.35 4.53 19.90
N VAL A 44 -0.62 3.29 19.48
CA VAL A 44 -1.79 2.95 18.66
C VAL A 44 -3.10 3.12 19.45
N MET A 45 -3.12 2.76 20.75
CA MET A 45 -4.25 3.09 21.63
C MET A 45 -4.38 4.60 21.87
N GLN A 46 -3.28 5.32 22.09
CA GLN A 46 -3.33 6.78 22.27
C GLN A 46 -3.89 7.47 21.01
N SER A 47 -3.41 7.10 19.82
CA SER A 47 -3.91 7.58 18.52
C SER A 47 -5.43 7.37 18.35
N PHE A 48 -5.95 6.19 18.70
CA PHE A 48 -7.39 5.93 18.66
C PHE A 48 -8.18 6.69 19.74
N VAL A 49 -7.58 6.92 20.90
CA VAL A 49 -8.18 7.67 22.02
C VAL A 49 -8.24 9.18 21.74
N ASP A 50 -7.32 9.68 20.90
CA ASP A 50 -7.20 11.08 20.52
C ASP A 50 -7.98 11.40 19.21
N ALA A 51 -8.12 10.44 18.28
CA ALA A 51 -8.81 10.62 17.00
C ALA A 51 -9.47 9.32 16.46
N PRO A 52 -10.52 8.79 17.12
CA PRO A 52 -11.10 7.49 16.75
C PRO A 52 -11.78 7.47 15.37
N GLU A 53 -12.42 8.57 14.96
CA GLU A 53 -13.07 8.69 13.64
C GLU A 53 -12.06 8.60 12.49
N VAL A 54 -10.80 9.02 12.72
CA VAL A 54 -9.72 8.88 11.73
C VAL A 54 -9.39 7.41 11.51
N HIS A 55 -9.33 6.60 12.57
CA HIS A 55 -9.11 5.16 12.46
C HIS A 55 -10.28 4.48 11.73
N GLU A 56 -11.53 4.74 12.16
CA GLU A 56 -12.75 4.17 11.57
C GLU A 56 -12.87 4.52 10.07
N THR A 57 -12.64 5.79 9.70
CA THR A 57 -12.70 6.26 8.31
C THR A 57 -11.53 5.73 7.45
N THR A 58 -10.31 5.66 8.01
CA THR A 58 -9.13 5.18 7.28
C THR A 58 -9.28 3.71 6.90
N LEU A 59 -9.87 2.90 7.79
CA LEU A 59 -10.15 1.48 7.57
C LEU A 59 -11.27 1.20 6.55
N CYS A 60 -12.03 2.22 6.12
CA CYS A 60 -12.91 2.09 4.96
C CYS A 60 -12.14 1.88 3.64
N ASN A 61 -10.86 2.25 3.57
CA ASN A 61 -9.97 1.91 2.47
C ASN A 61 -9.32 0.53 2.71
N PRO A 62 -9.56 -0.50 1.88
CA PRO A 62 -8.94 -1.82 2.03
C PRO A 62 -7.40 -1.78 2.07
N ALA A 63 -6.77 -0.85 1.34
CA ALA A 63 -5.31 -0.70 1.31
C ALA A 63 -4.70 -0.12 2.60
N MET A 64 -5.53 0.22 3.60
CA MET A 64 -5.09 0.64 4.94
C MET A 64 -5.31 -0.45 6.01
N ARG A 65 -5.84 -1.61 5.62
CA ARG A 65 -5.74 -2.85 6.43
C ARG A 65 -4.26 -3.22 6.54
N GLY A 66 -3.87 -3.83 7.65
CA GLY A 66 -2.45 -4.01 7.95
C GLY A 66 -1.73 -2.74 8.39
N GLY A 67 -2.40 -1.59 8.47
CA GLY A 67 -1.85 -0.37 9.07
C GLY A 67 -2.00 -0.32 10.61
N PRO A 68 -1.39 0.68 11.27
CA PRO A 68 -1.42 0.86 12.73
C PRO A 68 -2.77 1.39 13.27
N PHE A 69 -3.89 0.89 12.75
CA PHE A 69 -5.24 1.37 13.03
C PHE A 69 -6.07 0.33 13.79
N ILE A 70 -6.50 0.67 15.02
CA ILE A 70 -7.50 -0.08 15.79
C ILE A 70 -8.81 -0.23 14.99
N GLN A 71 -9.26 -1.47 14.80
CA GLN A 71 -10.50 -1.82 14.09
C GLN A 71 -11.73 -1.83 15.01
N TYR A 72 -12.02 -0.68 15.64
CA TYR A 72 -13.24 -0.44 16.39
C TYR A 72 -13.92 0.87 15.96
N SER A 73 -15.24 0.94 16.14
CA SER A 73 -15.99 2.19 15.97
C SER A 73 -15.69 3.17 17.11
N ALA A 74 -15.75 4.47 16.84
CA ALA A 74 -15.53 5.53 17.82
C ALA A 74 -16.40 5.41 19.08
N SER A 75 -17.56 4.75 18.96
CA SER A 75 -18.41 4.35 20.09
C SER A 75 -17.71 3.53 21.20
N ARG A 76 -16.56 2.89 20.93
CA ARG A 76 -15.76 2.13 21.93
C ARG A 76 -14.56 2.90 22.50
N VAL A 77 -14.42 4.21 22.22
CA VAL A 77 -13.24 5.00 22.62
C VAL A 77 -12.93 4.96 24.12
N GLU A 78 -13.94 4.98 24.99
CA GLU A 78 -13.75 4.94 26.44
C GLU A 78 -13.33 3.57 26.97
N GLU A 79 -13.62 2.47 26.26
CA GLU A 79 -13.10 1.15 26.59
C GLU A 79 -11.62 1.06 26.25
N VAL A 80 -11.20 1.63 25.11
CA VAL A 80 -9.78 1.74 24.73
C VAL A 80 -9.03 2.69 25.68
N ARG A 81 -9.64 3.82 26.08
CA ARG A 81 -9.09 4.73 27.10
C ARG A 81 -8.90 4.01 28.45
N SER A 82 -9.89 3.21 28.85
CA SER A 82 -9.84 2.42 30.09
C SER A 82 -8.72 1.35 30.03
N LEU A 83 -8.58 0.64 28.90
CA LEU A 83 -7.49 -0.31 28.69
C LEU A 83 -6.13 0.40 28.71
N LEU A 84 -5.99 1.54 28.01
CA LEU A 84 -4.76 2.33 27.95
C LEU A 84 -4.29 2.77 29.35
N VAL A 85 -5.19 3.26 30.20
CA VAL A 85 -4.87 3.64 31.59
C VAL A 85 -4.54 2.41 32.44
N LYS A 86 -5.31 1.32 32.30
CA LYS A 86 -5.06 0.05 33.00
C LYS A 86 -3.68 -0.51 32.66
N THR A 87 -3.34 -0.62 31.38
CA THR A 87 -2.05 -1.16 30.92
C THR A 87 -0.88 -0.27 31.36
N LYS A 88 -0.99 1.06 31.27
CA LYS A 88 0.03 1.98 31.81
C LYS A 88 0.27 1.76 33.31
N THR A 89 -0.79 1.49 34.08
CA THR A 89 -0.72 1.23 35.53
C THR A 89 -0.09 -0.14 35.83
N GLU A 90 -0.67 -1.22 35.28
CA GLU A 90 -0.26 -2.60 35.59
C GLU A 90 1.13 -2.96 35.07
N GLN A 91 1.58 -2.35 33.97
CA GLN A 91 2.86 -2.68 33.33
C GLN A 91 3.98 -1.66 33.58
N THR A 92 3.87 -0.84 34.64
CA THR A 92 4.89 0.14 35.07
C THR A 92 6.33 -0.42 35.02
N ARG A 93 6.53 -1.70 35.41
CA ARG A 93 7.81 -2.42 35.34
C ARG A 93 8.36 -2.59 33.91
N LEU A 94 7.50 -2.96 32.95
CA LEU A 94 7.89 -3.09 31.54
C LEU A 94 8.14 -1.72 30.90
N LEU A 95 7.44 -0.66 31.33
CA LEU A 95 7.75 0.71 30.88
C LEU A 95 9.18 1.09 31.30
N ALA A 96 9.50 0.95 32.59
CA ALA A 96 10.85 1.20 33.12
C ALA A 96 11.94 0.34 32.45
N LEU A 97 11.65 -0.92 32.09
CA LEU A 97 12.56 -1.75 31.31
C LEU A 97 12.75 -1.22 29.88
N SER A 98 11.68 -0.76 29.22
CA SER A 98 11.76 -0.17 27.87
C SER A 98 12.60 1.10 27.85
N ASP A 99 12.36 1.99 28.83
CA ASP A 99 13.09 3.26 29.00
C ASP A 99 14.57 3.00 29.31
N ALA A 100 14.88 2.01 30.15
CA ALA A 100 16.25 1.58 30.44
C ALA A 100 16.97 1.03 29.19
N ILE A 101 16.28 0.24 28.35
CA ILE A 101 16.84 -0.27 27.08
C ILE A 101 17.11 0.88 26.10
N ALA A 102 16.20 1.85 25.99
CA ALA A 102 16.40 3.02 25.15
C ALA A 102 17.55 3.90 25.64
N HIS A 103 17.60 4.20 26.94
CA HIS A 103 18.64 5.03 27.55
C HIS A 103 20.04 4.41 27.41
N LEU A 104 20.20 3.14 27.78
CA LEU A 104 21.50 2.46 27.69
C LEU A 104 21.99 2.34 26.24
N ARG A 105 21.09 2.11 25.27
CA ARG A 105 21.47 2.12 23.85
C ARG A 105 21.89 3.49 23.34
N SER A 106 21.32 4.59 23.87
CA SER A 106 21.83 5.95 23.59
C SER A 106 23.23 6.14 24.18
N GLN A 107 23.42 5.83 25.46
CA GLN A 107 24.72 5.95 26.14
C GLN A 107 25.84 5.17 25.41
N LEU A 108 25.52 4.00 24.84
CA LEU A 108 26.46 3.19 24.07
C LEU A 108 26.74 3.78 22.67
N ALA A 109 25.78 4.46 22.04
CA ALA A 109 25.99 5.16 20.78
C ALA A 109 26.81 6.44 20.94
N ASP A 110 26.69 7.12 22.09
CA ASP A 110 27.46 8.32 22.45
C ASP A 110 28.85 7.99 23.03
N HIS A 111 29.13 6.73 23.38
CA HIS A 111 30.41 6.30 23.98
C HIS A 111 31.53 6.20 22.92
N PRO A 112 32.75 6.75 23.16
CA PRO A 112 33.84 6.71 22.20
C PRO A 112 34.21 5.29 21.73
N ALA A 113 34.15 5.06 20.42
CA ALA A 113 34.41 3.77 19.79
C ALA A 113 35.80 3.19 20.18
N GLY A 114 35.82 1.91 20.54
CA GLY A 114 37.04 1.19 20.94
C GLY A 114 37.56 1.47 22.35
N GLN A 115 36.93 2.34 23.16
CA GLN A 115 37.29 2.52 24.57
C GLN A 115 36.58 1.51 25.47
N SER A 116 37.21 1.11 26.60
CA SER A 116 36.64 0.10 27.50
C SER A 116 35.19 0.45 27.92
N LEU A 117 34.30 -0.54 27.82
CA LEU A 117 32.90 -0.45 28.26
C LEU A 117 32.77 -0.67 29.78
N GLU A 118 33.83 -1.10 30.47
CA GLU A 118 33.83 -1.38 31.91
C GLU A 118 33.32 -0.21 32.78
N PRO A 119 33.71 1.07 32.56
CA PRO A 119 33.20 2.19 33.35
C PRO A 119 31.69 2.44 33.19
N LEU A 120 31.09 1.97 32.08
CA LEU A 120 29.65 2.11 31.86
C LEU A 120 28.83 1.15 32.74
N TYR A 121 29.41 0.06 33.26
CA TYR A 121 28.70 -0.85 34.17
C TYR A 121 28.25 -0.17 35.48
N ALA A 122 28.97 0.86 35.93
CA ALA A 122 28.55 1.69 37.07
C ALA A 122 27.32 2.58 36.75
N HIS A 123 27.05 2.79 35.46
CA HIS A 123 26.03 3.71 34.93
C HIS A 123 24.85 2.99 34.24
N ILE A 124 24.86 1.65 34.15
CA ILE A 124 23.74 0.85 33.66
C ILE A 124 22.49 1.17 34.50
N PRO A 125 21.35 1.55 33.88
CA PRO A 125 20.11 1.80 34.60
C PRO A 125 19.66 0.58 35.42
N GLU A 126 19.15 0.80 36.63
CA GLU A 126 18.75 -0.28 37.56
C GLU A 126 17.90 -1.40 36.92
N PRO A 127 16.93 -1.15 36.01
CA PRO A 127 16.16 -2.22 35.37
C PRO A 127 16.95 -3.20 34.49
N LEU A 128 18.19 -2.87 34.12
CA LEU A 128 19.10 -3.72 33.32
C LEU A 128 20.32 -4.21 34.10
N LYS A 129 20.47 -3.79 35.36
CA LYS A 129 21.66 -4.03 36.17
C LYS A 129 21.78 -5.52 36.53
N GLY A 130 22.80 -6.19 35.98
CA GLY A 130 22.95 -7.65 36.07
C GLY A 130 22.11 -8.46 35.07
N TYR A 131 21.31 -7.82 34.22
CA TYR A 131 20.54 -8.46 33.14
C TYR A 131 21.17 -8.30 31.75
N VAL A 132 22.26 -7.53 31.63
CA VAL A 132 22.95 -7.26 30.36
C VAL A 132 24.46 -7.40 30.48
N GLU A 133 25.09 -7.66 29.35
CA GLU A 133 26.52 -7.51 29.10
C GLU A 133 26.72 -6.44 28.03
N LEU A 134 27.75 -5.60 28.20
CA LEU A 134 28.11 -4.56 27.23
C LEU A 134 29.19 -5.14 26.29
N VAL A 135 28.93 -5.11 24.99
CA VAL A 135 29.77 -5.77 23.97
C VAL A 135 30.10 -4.83 22.82
N TYR A 136 31.22 -5.10 22.15
CA TYR A 136 31.54 -4.51 20.85
C TYR A 136 31.27 -5.52 19.72
N ASP A 137 30.82 -5.03 18.56
CA ASP A 137 30.85 -5.79 17.32
C ASP A 137 32.23 -5.70 16.62
N ALA A 138 32.37 -6.35 15.46
CA ALA A 138 33.61 -6.35 14.68
C ALA A 138 34.00 -4.97 14.07
N HIS A 139 33.13 -3.95 14.18
CA HIS A 139 33.37 -2.58 13.74
C HIS A 139 33.67 -1.63 14.91
N ASN A 140 33.72 -2.13 16.15
CA ASN A 140 33.76 -1.36 17.40
C ASN A 140 32.51 -0.49 17.63
N SER A 141 31.34 -0.93 17.15
CA SER A 141 30.04 -0.39 17.57
C SER A 141 29.63 -1.01 18.91
N ALA A 142 29.35 -0.20 19.93
CA ALA A 142 28.95 -0.69 21.24
C ALA A 142 27.47 -1.12 21.26
N SER A 143 27.17 -2.21 21.95
CA SER A 143 25.83 -2.80 21.99
C SER A 143 25.56 -3.54 23.31
N ILE A 144 24.30 -3.95 23.52
CA ILE A 144 23.87 -4.78 24.65
C ILE A 144 23.66 -6.23 24.20
N ARG A 145 24.12 -7.17 25.03
CA ARG A 145 23.67 -8.58 25.00
C ARG A 145 22.79 -8.85 26.21
N LEU A 146 21.54 -9.22 25.97
CA LEU A 146 20.55 -9.51 27.00
C LEU A 146 20.79 -10.90 27.62
N ILE A 147 20.75 -11.00 28.95
CA ILE A 147 20.77 -12.29 29.66
C ILE A 147 19.33 -12.78 29.78
N GLU A 148 18.76 -13.23 28.66
CA GLU A 148 17.35 -13.62 28.52
C GLU A 148 16.87 -14.57 29.63
N GLY A 149 17.70 -15.56 29.98
CA GLY A 149 17.39 -16.52 31.05
C GLY A 149 17.24 -15.93 32.45
N LEU A 150 17.83 -14.75 32.72
CA LEU A 150 17.59 -13.98 33.95
C LEU A 150 16.35 -13.11 33.81
N LEU A 151 16.14 -12.46 32.66
CA LEU A 151 14.95 -11.64 32.39
C LEU A 151 13.65 -12.46 32.51
N TYR A 152 13.60 -13.68 31.99
CA TYR A 152 12.47 -14.60 32.16
C TYR A 152 12.22 -15.06 33.61
N ARG A 153 13.18 -14.84 34.51
CA ARG A 153 13.10 -15.16 35.95
C ARG A 153 13.03 -13.91 36.84
N SER A 154 12.92 -12.73 36.22
CA SER A 154 12.85 -11.42 36.88
C SER A 154 11.41 -10.95 37.06
N GLU A 155 11.24 -9.82 37.76
CA GLU A 155 9.93 -9.16 37.89
C GLU A 155 9.34 -8.60 36.58
N TYR A 156 10.10 -8.66 35.47
CA TYR A 156 9.65 -8.22 34.15
C TYR A 156 8.86 -9.30 33.38
N TYR A 157 9.00 -10.59 33.69
CA TYR A 157 8.18 -11.64 33.06
C TYR A 157 6.84 -11.81 33.79
N ASN A 158 5.87 -10.96 33.43
CA ASN A 158 4.56 -10.90 34.06
C ASN A 158 3.54 -11.88 33.42
N SER A 159 3.56 -13.15 33.85
CA SER A 159 2.59 -14.16 33.38
C SER A 159 1.14 -13.89 33.80
N ALA A 160 0.88 -13.00 34.77
CA ALA A 160 -0.48 -12.57 35.12
C ALA A 160 -1.08 -11.59 34.08
N SER A 161 -0.28 -11.07 33.14
CA SER A 161 -0.76 -10.31 31.98
C SER A 161 -1.29 -11.20 30.84
N GLN A 162 -1.09 -12.51 30.93
CA GLN A 162 -1.53 -13.50 29.94
C GLN A 162 -3.01 -13.88 30.17
N SER A 163 -3.75 -14.04 29.08
CA SER A 163 -5.16 -14.42 29.09
C SER A 163 -5.57 -15.09 27.78
N ILE A 164 -6.68 -15.83 27.79
CA ILE A 164 -7.26 -16.48 26.60
C ILE A 164 -8.66 -15.88 26.37
N ALA A 165 -8.96 -15.45 25.14
CA ALA A 165 -10.33 -15.12 24.73
C ALA A 165 -10.94 -16.29 23.94
N LEU A 166 -12.00 -16.87 24.50
CA LEU A 166 -12.79 -17.94 23.87
C LEU A 166 -14.01 -17.34 23.16
N ARG A 167 -14.19 -17.62 21.87
CA ARG A 167 -15.42 -17.31 21.12
C ARG A 167 -15.85 -18.47 20.23
N LEU A 168 -17.09 -18.44 19.75
CA LEU A 168 -17.51 -19.30 18.63
C LEU A 168 -17.18 -18.60 17.30
N ALA A 169 -16.78 -19.38 16.30
CA ALA A 169 -16.69 -18.93 14.92
C ALA A 169 -18.08 -18.90 14.28
N ASP A 170 -18.42 -17.75 13.74
CA ASP A 170 -19.61 -17.45 12.94
C ASP A 170 -19.25 -17.16 11.47
N CYS A 171 -17.99 -16.80 11.22
CA CYS A 171 -17.35 -16.70 9.91
C CYS A 171 -15.81 -16.79 10.05
N ASP A 172 -15.08 -16.85 8.93
CA ASP A 172 -13.61 -16.78 8.91
C ASP A 172 -13.07 -15.38 9.22
N GLN A 173 -13.88 -14.34 9.00
CA GLN A 173 -13.45 -12.95 9.08
C GLN A 173 -13.26 -12.50 10.54
N ARG A 174 -12.04 -12.08 10.89
CA ARG A 174 -11.69 -11.51 12.19
C ARG A 174 -11.00 -10.15 12.03
N ALA A 175 -11.12 -9.31 13.04
CA ALA A 175 -10.45 -8.01 13.10
C ALA A 175 -8.93 -8.18 13.18
N PHE A 176 -8.20 -7.40 12.38
CA PHE A 176 -6.75 -7.48 12.22
C PHE A 176 -6.02 -7.33 13.57
N VAL A 177 -5.21 -8.32 13.95
CA VAL A 177 -4.78 -8.50 15.34
C VAL A 177 -3.64 -7.58 15.75
N MET A 178 -2.72 -7.29 14.83
CA MET A 178 -1.44 -6.63 15.16
C MET A 178 -1.62 -5.13 15.49
N SER A 179 -2.77 -4.54 15.13
CA SER A 179 -3.15 -3.16 15.43
C SER A 179 -4.30 -3.00 16.43
N THR A 180 -5.01 -4.08 16.79
CA THR A 180 -6.32 -4.01 17.46
C THR A 180 -6.37 -4.88 18.73
N PRO A 181 -6.39 -4.27 19.94
CA PRO A 181 -6.54 -5.03 21.18
C PRO A 181 -7.92 -5.68 21.25
N ARG A 182 -8.07 -6.69 22.11
CA ARG A 182 -9.31 -7.43 22.32
C ARG A 182 -10.06 -6.92 23.54
N LEU A 183 -11.03 -6.06 23.29
CA LEU A 183 -12.02 -5.65 24.29
C LEU A 183 -13.11 -6.74 24.45
N PRO A 184 -13.65 -6.96 25.67
CA PRO A 184 -14.78 -7.87 25.89
C PRO A 184 -16.02 -7.53 25.06
N ASP A 185 -16.82 -8.55 24.74
CA ASP A 185 -18.15 -8.40 24.14
C ASP A 185 -19.12 -9.52 24.62
N SER A 186 -20.34 -9.56 24.09
CA SER A 186 -21.35 -10.58 24.44
C SER A 186 -21.12 -11.96 23.80
N ASN A 187 -20.14 -12.08 22.90
CA ASN A 187 -19.83 -13.27 22.11
C ASN A 187 -18.46 -13.88 22.47
N SER A 188 -17.79 -13.37 23.50
CA SER A 188 -16.46 -13.76 23.94
C SER A 188 -16.40 -14.01 25.46
N LEU A 189 -15.46 -14.84 25.89
CA LEU A 189 -15.16 -15.11 27.28
C LEU A 189 -13.66 -15.05 27.52
N PHE A 190 -13.25 -14.05 28.30
CA PHE A 190 -11.87 -13.81 28.68
C PHE A 190 -11.52 -14.59 29.94
N LEU A 191 -10.48 -15.42 29.86
CA LEU A 191 -9.91 -16.17 30.97
C LEU A 191 -8.54 -15.58 31.31
N SER A 192 -8.39 -14.98 32.50
CA SER A 192 -7.08 -14.58 33.02
C SER A 192 -6.34 -15.83 33.50
N ILE A 193 -5.43 -16.33 32.69
CA ILE A 193 -4.72 -17.60 32.92
C ILE A 193 -3.37 -17.57 32.19
N PRO A 194 -2.25 -17.90 32.89
CA PRO A 194 -0.94 -18.05 32.25
C PRO A 194 -0.98 -19.08 31.12
N PHE A 195 -0.27 -18.82 30.02
CA PHE A 195 -0.22 -19.74 28.89
C PHE A 195 0.33 -21.10 29.30
N ALA A 196 1.35 -21.14 30.17
CA ALA A 196 1.94 -22.38 30.70
C ALA A 196 1.03 -23.20 31.65
N ASP A 197 -0.18 -22.75 31.95
CA ASP A 197 -1.11 -23.45 32.85
C ASP A 197 -1.70 -24.71 32.17
N SER A 198 -1.59 -25.87 32.82
CA SER A 198 -2.04 -27.16 32.27
C SER A 198 -3.56 -27.30 32.19
N ARG A 199 -4.33 -26.41 32.83
CA ARG A 199 -5.79 -26.36 32.70
C ARG A 199 -6.23 -25.95 31.30
N LEU A 200 -5.34 -25.32 30.52
CA LEU A 200 -5.54 -25.11 29.09
C LEU A 200 -5.40 -26.41 28.30
N ASP A 201 -4.42 -27.27 28.61
CA ASP A 201 -4.31 -28.59 27.99
C ASP A 201 -5.53 -29.46 28.30
N ASP A 202 -6.06 -29.42 29.53
CA ASP A 202 -7.29 -30.12 29.90
C ASP A 202 -8.48 -29.66 29.03
N LEU A 203 -8.62 -28.34 28.83
CA LEU A 203 -9.67 -27.74 28.00
C LEU A 203 -9.53 -28.12 26.53
N PHE A 204 -8.31 -28.09 25.97
CA PHE A 204 -8.08 -28.38 24.56
C PHE A 204 -8.11 -29.89 24.26
N GLN A 205 -7.73 -30.75 25.22
CA GLN A 205 -7.96 -32.19 25.15
C GLN A 205 -9.45 -32.53 25.04
N MET A 206 -10.35 -31.73 25.62
CA MET A 206 -11.79 -31.94 25.47
C MET A 206 -12.28 -31.77 24.02
N ARG A 207 -11.48 -31.20 23.10
CA ARG A 207 -11.78 -31.22 21.65
C ARG A 207 -11.78 -32.65 21.07
N TYR A 208 -11.08 -33.60 21.72
CA TYR A 208 -10.90 -34.98 21.25
C TYR A 208 -11.45 -36.05 22.20
N LYS A 209 -11.50 -35.76 23.51
CA LYS A 209 -11.91 -36.69 24.57
C LYS A 209 -13.09 -36.12 25.36
N ALA A 210 -14.12 -36.93 25.59
CA ALA A 210 -15.29 -36.48 26.37
C ALA A 210 -14.90 -36.17 27.83
N GLY A 211 -15.33 -35.02 28.35
CA GLY A 211 -15.06 -34.61 29.74
C GLY A 211 -16.27 -33.96 30.41
N SER A 212 -16.22 -33.84 31.74
CA SER A 212 -17.27 -33.14 32.50
C SER A 212 -17.14 -31.62 32.35
N VAL A 213 -18.11 -31.01 31.69
CA VAL A 213 -18.14 -29.57 31.40
C VAL A 213 -18.23 -28.74 32.70
N GLU A 214 -18.92 -29.26 33.72
CA GLU A 214 -19.02 -28.63 35.05
C GLU A 214 -17.71 -28.73 35.83
N ALA A 215 -16.93 -29.82 35.66
CA ALA A 215 -15.63 -29.98 36.29
C ALA A 215 -14.56 -29.05 35.69
N ILE A 216 -14.46 -28.95 34.36
CA ILE A 216 -13.52 -28.03 33.71
C ILE A 216 -13.90 -26.57 33.96
N ALA A 217 -15.21 -26.23 34.01
CA ALA A 217 -15.66 -24.90 34.41
C ALA A 217 -15.26 -24.54 35.85
N THR A 218 -15.34 -25.50 36.78
CA THR A 218 -14.88 -25.32 38.16
C THR A 218 -13.37 -25.14 38.22
N ARG A 219 -12.61 -25.98 37.51
CA ARG A 219 -11.14 -25.98 37.46
C ARG A 219 -10.56 -24.71 36.83
N LEU A 220 -11.25 -24.12 35.85
CA LEU A 220 -10.93 -22.82 35.24
C LEU A 220 -11.51 -21.62 35.99
N ASN A 221 -12.14 -21.82 37.16
CA ASN A 221 -12.78 -20.76 37.98
C ASN A 221 -13.85 -19.94 37.21
N ILE A 222 -14.58 -20.55 36.28
CA ILE A 222 -15.59 -19.86 35.45
C ILE A 222 -16.72 -19.32 36.33
N SER A 223 -16.88 -17.98 36.32
CA SER A 223 -17.89 -17.28 37.12
C SER A 223 -19.32 -17.77 36.81
N LYS A 224 -20.23 -17.72 37.79
CA LYS A 224 -21.64 -18.11 37.59
C LYS A 224 -22.35 -17.31 36.48
N GLN A 225 -21.90 -16.08 36.22
CA GLN A 225 -22.40 -15.24 35.12
C GLN A 225 -21.85 -15.67 33.75
N SER A 226 -20.60 -16.17 33.72
CA SER A 226 -19.92 -16.64 32.50
C SER A 226 -20.28 -18.08 32.11
N GLN A 227 -20.70 -18.91 33.08
CA GLN A 227 -21.03 -20.32 32.87
C GLN A 227 -22.04 -20.58 31.72
N PRO A 228 -23.13 -19.82 31.54
CA PRO A 228 -24.04 -20.00 30.41
C PRO A 228 -23.39 -19.80 29.04
N PHE A 229 -22.39 -18.92 28.91
CA PHE A 229 -21.61 -18.79 27.69
C PHE A 229 -20.61 -19.93 27.55
N PHE A 230 -19.84 -20.22 28.60
CA PHE A 230 -18.84 -21.30 28.60
C PHE A 230 -19.47 -22.65 28.22
N TYR A 231 -20.66 -22.98 28.72
CA TYR A 231 -21.36 -24.22 28.39
C TYR A 231 -21.82 -24.29 26.91
N ARG A 232 -22.00 -23.15 26.21
CA ARG A 232 -22.31 -23.12 24.75
C ARG A 232 -21.12 -23.50 23.86
N LEU A 233 -19.89 -23.48 24.42
CA LEU A 233 -18.65 -23.90 23.75
C LEU A 233 -18.50 -25.42 23.66
N PHE A 234 -19.39 -26.19 24.30
CA PHE A 234 -19.34 -27.65 24.31
C PHE A 234 -20.52 -28.27 23.53
N THR A 235 -20.34 -29.53 23.14
CA THR A 235 -21.35 -30.38 22.49
C THR A 235 -21.33 -31.78 23.10
N PRO A 236 -22.48 -32.46 23.29
CA PRO A 236 -22.49 -33.86 23.72
C PRO A 236 -22.05 -34.82 22.59
N THR A 237 -22.13 -34.38 21.33
CA THR A 237 -21.79 -35.17 20.15
C THR A 237 -20.27 -35.26 19.98
N PRO A 238 -19.67 -36.45 19.81
CA PRO A 238 -18.25 -36.56 19.45
C PRO A 238 -17.96 -35.87 18.12
N LEU A 239 -16.84 -35.17 18.05
CA LEU A 239 -16.34 -34.63 16.78
C LEU A 239 -15.79 -35.76 15.90
N PRO A 240 -15.75 -35.60 14.56
CA PRO A 240 -15.16 -36.58 13.67
C PRO A 240 -13.70 -36.85 14.03
N HIS A 241 -13.36 -38.11 14.31
CA HIS A 241 -12.00 -38.52 14.65
C HIS A 241 -11.35 -39.23 13.47
N HIS A 242 -10.23 -38.69 12.99
CA HIS A 242 -9.46 -39.32 11.93
C HIS A 242 -8.46 -40.31 12.54
N PRO A 243 -8.55 -41.62 12.24
CA PRO A 243 -7.59 -42.58 12.77
C PRO A 243 -6.18 -42.30 12.25
N PRO A 244 -5.12 -42.67 13.00
CA PRO A 244 -3.75 -42.58 12.52
C PRO A 244 -3.58 -43.20 11.13
N TYR A 245 -2.73 -42.58 10.31
CA TYR A 245 -2.43 -43.10 8.99
C TYR A 245 -1.74 -44.47 9.09
N LYS A 246 -2.08 -45.41 8.19
CA LYS A 246 -1.59 -46.80 8.20
C LYS A 246 -1.27 -47.30 6.79
N GLY A 247 -0.79 -46.41 5.92
CA GLY A 247 -0.45 -46.75 4.53
C GLY A 247 1.06 -46.80 4.29
N ASP A 248 1.47 -47.62 3.33
CA ASP A 248 2.89 -47.88 3.05
C ASP A 248 3.62 -46.68 2.43
N SER A 249 2.90 -45.77 1.78
CA SER A 249 3.41 -44.49 1.26
C SER A 249 3.73 -43.48 2.37
N ILE A 250 4.25 -42.32 1.97
CA ILE A 250 4.21 -41.09 2.75
C ILE A 250 2.92 -40.35 2.35
N ARG A 251 2.16 -39.86 3.33
CA ARG A 251 1.02 -38.96 3.11
C ARG A 251 1.45 -37.55 3.50
N ILE A 252 1.14 -36.57 2.67
CA ILE A 252 1.40 -35.17 2.97
C ILE A 252 0.08 -34.42 2.82
N ARG A 253 -0.25 -33.60 3.83
CA ARG A 253 -1.46 -32.77 3.85
C ARG A 253 -1.07 -31.31 3.98
N TYR A 254 -1.65 -30.49 3.11
CA TYR A 254 -1.57 -29.04 3.18
C TYR A 254 -2.78 -28.50 3.93
N LEU A 255 -2.54 -27.74 5.01
CA LEU A 255 -3.59 -27.21 5.90
C LEU A 255 -3.91 -25.73 5.63
N GLY A 256 -2.97 -24.97 5.05
CA GLY A 256 -3.09 -23.54 4.72
C GLY A 256 -1.78 -22.77 4.96
N HIS A 257 -1.53 -21.72 4.17
CA HIS A 257 -0.30 -20.91 4.19
C HIS A 257 0.98 -21.78 4.23
N ALA A 258 1.77 -21.80 5.30
CA ALA A 258 2.99 -22.62 5.40
C ALA A 258 2.76 -24.02 6.03
N CYS A 259 1.53 -24.30 6.51
CA CYS A 259 1.28 -25.47 7.34
C CYS A 259 1.16 -26.77 6.53
N VAL A 260 2.11 -27.68 6.75
CA VAL A 260 2.20 -28.97 6.06
C VAL A 260 2.42 -30.11 7.06
N LEU A 261 1.53 -31.09 7.04
CA LEU A 261 1.56 -32.30 7.85
C LEU A 261 2.06 -33.49 7.01
N VAL A 262 3.25 -34.01 7.34
CA VAL A 262 3.89 -35.17 6.73
C VAL A 262 3.71 -36.38 7.65
N GLU A 263 3.08 -37.45 7.15
CA GLU A 263 2.67 -38.62 7.92
C GLU A 263 3.18 -39.92 7.26
N THR A 264 3.74 -40.83 8.06
CA THR A 264 3.88 -42.25 7.72
C THR A 264 2.96 -43.09 8.62
N ALA A 265 3.20 -44.40 8.76
CA ALA A 265 2.47 -45.21 9.74
C ALA A 265 3.02 -45.03 11.17
N ASP A 266 4.24 -44.51 11.29
CA ASP A 266 5.07 -44.56 12.50
C ASP A 266 5.45 -43.16 13.02
N ILE A 267 5.32 -42.11 12.18
CA ILE A 267 5.65 -40.72 12.53
C ILE A 267 4.68 -39.70 11.91
N ALA A 268 4.42 -38.63 12.65
CA ALA A 268 3.74 -37.41 12.17
C ALA A 268 4.59 -36.15 12.44
N ILE A 269 4.92 -35.43 11.37
CA ILE A 269 5.70 -34.17 11.39
C ILE A 269 4.81 -33.04 10.90
N LEU A 270 4.67 -31.97 11.68
CA LEU A 270 3.89 -30.77 11.31
C LEU A 270 4.83 -29.58 11.13
N CYS A 271 4.97 -29.09 9.91
CA CYS A 271 5.73 -27.88 9.58
C CYS A 271 4.84 -26.64 9.72
N ASP A 272 5.38 -25.55 10.26
CA ASP A 272 4.77 -24.23 10.49
C ASP A 272 3.31 -24.29 10.95
N PRO A 273 3.08 -24.68 12.24
CA PRO A 273 1.76 -25.05 12.74
C PRO A 273 0.71 -23.91 12.74
N LEU A 274 -0.02 -23.80 11.63
CA LEU A 274 -1.22 -22.99 11.45
C LEU A 274 -2.41 -23.92 11.18
N VAL A 275 -3.45 -23.88 12.03
CA VAL A 275 -4.60 -24.78 11.91
C VAL A 275 -5.91 -24.01 11.96
N SER A 276 -6.72 -24.18 10.90
CA SER A 276 -8.03 -23.56 10.78
C SER A 276 -9.07 -24.15 11.74
N TYR A 277 -10.11 -23.38 12.05
CA TYR A 277 -11.31 -23.91 12.71
C TYR A 277 -12.24 -24.55 11.69
N ALA A 278 -13.01 -25.55 12.14
CA ALA A 278 -14.01 -26.18 11.28
C ALA A 278 -15.13 -25.18 11.00
N HIS A 279 -15.41 -24.96 9.71
CA HIS A 279 -16.49 -24.09 9.25
C HIS A 279 -17.35 -24.85 8.22
N PRO A 280 -18.69 -24.85 8.35
CA PRO A 280 -19.56 -25.70 7.54
C PRO A 280 -19.79 -25.20 6.11
N THR A 281 -19.37 -23.97 5.80
CA THR A 281 -19.53 -23.31 4.49
C THR A 281 -18.22 -22.63 4.06
N GLY A 282 -18.10 -22.28 2.78
CA GLY A 282 -16.91 -21.63 2.23
C GLY A 282 -15.80 -22.60 1.81
N MET A 283 -14.55 -22.14 1.87
CA MET A 283 -13.39 -22.89 1.35
C MET A 283 -13.11 -24.18 2.14
N ALA A 284 -12.91 -25.28 1.41
CA ALA A 284 -12.58 -26.58 1.98
C ALA A 284 -11.18 -26.57 2.60
N ARG A 285 -11.07 -27.10 3.82
CA ARG A 285 -9.91 -26.97 4.72
C ARG A 285 -9.65 -28.24 5.51
N TYR A 286 -8.49 -28.31 6.16
CA TYR A 286 -8.25 -29.19 7.30
C TYR A 286 -8.22 -28.35 8.58
N SER A 287 -8.67 -28.94 9.68
CA SER A 287 -8.86 -28.27 10.96
C SER A 287 -8.30 -29.11 12.11
N TYR A 288 -8.47 -28.64 13.35
CA TYR A 288 -8.03 -29.35 14.55
C TYR A 288 -8.53 -30.81 14.61
N THR A 289 -9.73 -31.14 14.11
CA THR A 289 -10.27 -32.51 14.11
C THR A 289 -9.56 -33.46 13.14
N ASP A 290 -8.90 -32.92 12.12
CA ASP A 290 -8.23 -33.70 11.07
C ASP A 290 -6.82 -34.16 11.48
N LEU A 291 -6.27 -33.63 12.57
CA LEU A 291 -4.92 -33.91 13.05
C LEU A 291 -4.81 -35.29 13.75
N PRO A 292 -3.65 -35.97 13.66
CA PRO A 292 -3.41 -37.23 14.35
C PRO A 292 -3.48 -37.09 15.89
N GLU A 293 -3.58 -38.22 16.59
CA GLU A 293 -3.63 -38.24 18.06
C GLU A 293 -2.41 -37.57 18.70
N THR A 294 -1.21 -37.84 18.17
CA THR A 294 0.07 -37.20 18.52
C THR A 294 0.76 -36.62 17.30
N ILE A 295 1.57 -35.58 17.51
CA ILE A 295 2.52 -35.03 16.53
C ILE A 295 3.91 -35.24 17.14
N ASP A 296 4.79 -35.94 16.43
CA ASP A 296 6.13 -36.26 16.95
C ASP A 296 7.04 -35.03 16.93
N TYR A 297 7.03 -34.31 15.81
CA TYR A 297 7.82 -33.10 15.62
C TYR A 297 6.95 -31.98 15.04
N ALA A 298 6.84 -30.87 15.75
CA ALA A 298 6.36 -29.61 15.21
C ALA A 298 7.58 -28.77 14.80
N LEU A 299 7.80 -28.60 13.50
CA LEU A 299 8.92 -27.84 12.96
C LEU A 299 8.47 -26.40 12.70
N ILE A 300 9.20 -25.42 13.21
CA ILE A 300 8.98 -24.00 12.95
C ILE A 300 10.16 -23.48 12.14
N THR A 301 9.93 -22.95 10.94
CA THR A 301 10.98 -22.51 10.02
C THR A 301 11.64 -21.23 10.49
N HIS A 302 10.86 -20.21 10.84
CA HIS A 302 11.37 -18.91 11.27
C HIS A 302 10.41 -18.16 12.19
N ASN A 303 10.83 -17.01 12.70
CA ASN A 303 10.17 -16.29 13.80
C ASN A 303 9.19 -15.18 13.34
N HIS A 304 8.40 -15.38 12.28
CA HIS A 304 7.31 -14.47 11.88
C HIS A 304 5.94 -14.92 12.40
N GLN A 305 5.00 -13.96 12.50
CA GLN A 305 3.69 -14.08 13.18
C GLN A 305 2.78 -15.21 12.68
N ASP A 306 2.91 -15.58 11.41
CA ASP A 306 2.10 -16.52 10.64
C ASP A 306 2.71 -17.94 10.60
N HIS A 307 4.01 -18.05 10.92
CA HIS A 307 4.69 -19.34 11.15
C HIS A 307 4.72 -19.71 12.65
N VAL A 308 4.72 -18.72 13.56
CA VAL A 308 4.73 -18.91 15.02
C VAL A 308 3.36 -18.59 15.66
N MET A 309 2.31 -19.25 15.17
CA MET A 309 0.95 -19.03 15.66
C MET A 309 0.71 -19.63 17.05
N LEU A 310 0.86 -18.83 18.11
CA LEU A 310 0.58 -19.24 19.50
C LEU A 310 -0.86 -19.74 19.71
N GLU A 311 -1.82 -19.22 18.95
CA GLU A 311 -3.23 -19.67 18.89
C GLU A 311 -3.34 -21.15 18.51
N THR A 312 -2.53 -21.61 17.56
CA THR A 312 -2.49 -23.03 17.16
C THR A 312 -1.61 -23.83 18.13
N LEU A 313 -0.39 -23.34 18.41
CA LEU A 313 0.60 -24.04 19.22
C LEU A 313 0.06 -24.40 20.61
N LEU A 314 -0.56 -23.44 21.33
CA LEU A 314 -1.11 -23.71 22.67
C LEU A 314 -2.25 -24.75 22.65
N GLN A 315 -3.05 -24.80 21.58
CA GLN A 315 -4.09 -25.82 21.42
C GLN A 315 -3.52 -27.21 21.09
N LEU A 316 -2.36 -27.27 20.43
CA LEU A 316 -1.67 -28.51 20.06
C LEU A 316 -0.61 -28.97 21.06
N ARG A 317 -0.29 -28.18 22.10
CA ARG A 317 0.75 -28.50 23.09
C ARG A 317 0.61 -29.90 23.70
N HIS A 318 -0.61 -30.33 24.00
CA HIS A 318 -0.91 -31.66 24.53
C HIS A 318 -0.75 -32.83 23.52
N LYS A 319 -0.48 -32.53 22.24
CA LYS A 319 -0.26 -33.51 21.15
C LYS A 319 1.19 -33.56 20.69
N ILE A 320 1.90 -32.44 20.75
CA ILE A 320 3.26 -32.27 20.23
C ILE A 320 4.27 -32.86 21.21
N LYS A 321 5.05 -33.86 20.78
CA LYS A 321 6.12 -34.46 21.60
C LYS A 321 7.37 -33.57 21.63
N HIS A 322 7.75 -33.03 20.47
CA HIS A 322 8.90 -32.12 20.33
C HIS A 322 8.52 -30.92 19.44
N VAL A 323 8.86 -29.70 19.88
CA VAL A 323 8.93 -28.54 18.98
C VAL A 323 10.38 -28.38 18.55
N VAL A 324 10.62 -28.11 17.27
CA VAL A 324 11.94 -27.85 16.69
C VAL A 324 11.94 -26.42 16.16
N VAL A 325 12.93 -25.65 16.57
CA VAL A 325 13.16 -24.26 16.11
C VAL A 325 14.60 -24.11 15.62
N PRO A 326 14.92 -23.10 14.80
CA PRO A 326 16.30 -22.73 14.52
C PRO A 326 16.96 -22.15 15.77
N SER A 327 18.28 -22.18 15.84
CA SER A 327 19.03 -21.42 16.86
C SER A 327 18.93 -19.90 16.67
N SER A 328 19.03 -19.16 17.77
CA SER A 328 18.98 -17.70 17.79
C SER A 328 20.29 -17.07 18.27
N GLN A 329 20.48 -15.79 17.96
CA GLN A 329 21.58 -14.99 18.48
C GLN A 329 21.35 -14.66 19.96
N LYS A 330 21.97 -15.47 20.82
CA LYS A 330 21.90 -15.42 22.30
C LYS A 330 21.94 -13.97 22.83
N GLY A 331 20.82 -13.48 23.34
CA GLY A 331 20.70 -12.14 23.91
C GLY A 331 20.50 -10.99 22.93
N SER A 332 20.22 -11.25 21.66
CA SER A 332 19.81 -10.22 20.70
C SER A 332 18.40 -9.70 21.02
N LEU A 333 18.20 -8.38 20.96
CA LEU A 333 16.87 -7.78 21.04
C LEU A 333 16.06 -8.01 19.75
N LEU A 334 16.73 -8.17 18.60
CA LEU A 334 16.10 -8.40 17.29
C LEU A 334 15.84 -9.89 17.01
N ASP A 335 16.54 -10.78 17.71
CA ASP A 335 16.51 -12.23 17.51
C ASP A 335 16.38 -12.97 18.86
N PRO A 336 15.28 -12.75 19.60
CA PRO A 336 15.08 -13.36 20.91
C PRO A 336 14.92 -14.88 20.80
N SER A 337 15.36 -15.60 21.83
CA SER A 337 15.37 -17.06 21.82
C SER A 337 13.97 -17.66 21.83
N LEU A 338 13.48 -18.03 20.65
CA LEU A 338 12.18 -18.70 20.48
C LEU A 338 12.08 -19.99 21.32
N LYS A 339 13.20 -20.68 21.53
CA LYS A 339 13.30 -21.82 22.45
C LYS A 339 12.92 -21.47 23.88
N LEU A 340 13.47 -20.37 24.42
CA LEU A 340 13.13 -19.90 25.76
C LEU A 340 11.68 -19.40 25.81
N ALA A 341 11.23 -18.66 24.79
CA ALA A 341 9.84 -18.19 24.71
C ALA A 341 8.82 -19.35 24.77
N LEU A 342 9.02 -20.39 23.96
CA LEU A 342 8.16 -21.58 23.94
C LEU A 342 8.19 -22.35 25.28
N GLN A 343 9.37 -22.49 25.89
CA GLN A 343 9.49 -23.12 27.23
C GLN A 343 8.71 -22.33 28.29
N GLN A 344 8.74 -21.00 28.25
CA GLN A 344 8.04 -20.13 29.21
C GLN A 344 6.52 -20.07 29.02
N ILE A 345 6.01 -20.61 27.91
CA ILE A 345 4.58 -20.86 27.69
C ILE A 345 4.23 -22.37 27.74
N GLY A 346 5.09 -23.18 28.36
CA GLY A 346 4.78 -24.55 28.79
C GLY A 346 5.26 -25.70 27.89
N PHE A 347 6.00 -25.44 26.81
CA PHE A 347 6.57 -26.51 26.00
C PHE A 347 7.82 -27.12 26.67
N THR A 348 7.71 -28.35 27.18
CA THR A 348 8.80 -29.02 27.92
C THR A 348 9.95 -29.48 27.03
N HIS A 349 9.68 -29.81 25.76
CA HIS A 349 10.65 -30.39 24.83
C HIS A 349 10.79 -29.51 23.58
N VAL A 350 11.60 -28.46 23.70
CA VAL A 350 11.95 -27.58 22.57
C VAL A 350 13.41 -27.81 22.17
N LEU A 351 13.58 -28.38 20.98
CA LEU A 351 14.86 -28.63 20.33
C LEU A 351 15.27 -27.39 19.52
N THR A 352 16.57 -27.16 19.44
CA THR A 352 17.19 -26.18 18.54
C THR A 352 18.02 -26.95 17.53
N LEU A 353 18.02 -26.51 16.27
CA LEU A 353 18.96 -26.95 15.25
C LEU A 353 19.75 -25.76 14.72
N ASP A 354 21.07 -25.90 14.71
CA ASP A 354 21.97 -25.07 13.90
C ASP A 354 21.90 -25.52 12.41
N GLU A 355 22.49 -24.72 11.52
CA GLU A 355 22.52 -24.99 10.07
C GLU A 355 23.16 -26.36 9.77
N LEU A 356 22.51 -27.18 8.94
CA LEU A 356 22.91 -28.55 8.57
C LEU A 356 22.89 -29.60 9.71
N GLU A 357 22.47 -29.25 10.94
CA GLU A 357 22.21 -30.25 11.97
C GLU A 357 21.05 -31.18 11.59
N THR A 358 21.07 -32.39 12.17
CA THR A 358 20.17 -33.49 11.80
C THR A 358 19.51 -34.12 13.03
N ILE A 359 18.21 -34.42 12.93
CA ILE A 359 17.48 -35.32 13.83
C ILE A 359 17.23 -36.64 13.07
N ASP A 360 17.79 -37.74 13.57
CA ASP A 360 17.54 -39.08 13.01
C ASP A 360 16.14 -39.59 13.39
N LEU A 361 15.49 -40.29 12.45
CA LEU A 361 14.13 -40.84 12.59
C LEU A 361 14.12 -42.34 12.29
N PRO A 362 13.11 -43.11 12.75
CA PRO A 362 13.06 -44.56 12.54
C PRO A 362 13.10 -45.02 11.07
N ASP A 363 12.51 -44.24 10.15
CA ASP A 363 12.48 -44.49 8.71
C ASP A 363 13.05 -43.33 7.87
N GLY A 364 13.90 -42.48 8.48
CA GLY A 364 14.30 -41.21 7.86
C GLY A 364 15.21 -40.30 8.69
N LYS A 365 15.17 -38.99 8.40
CA LYS A 365 15.81 -37.92 9.16
C LYS A 365 15.23 -36.54 8.81
N ILE A 366 15.34 -35.57 9.71
CA ILE A 366 15.08 -34.14 9.46
C ILE A 366 16.43 -33.42 9.47
N ILE A 367 16.73 -32.63 8.45
CA ILE A 367 17.96 -31.82 8.36
C ILE A 367 17.56 -30.34 8.30
N SER A 368 18.22 -29.49 9.08
CA SER A 368 18.04 -28.04 9.01
C SER A 368 18.82 -27.47 7.82
N ILE A 369 18.19 -26.63 7.00
CA ILE A 369 18.78 -26.03 5.80
C ILE A 369 18.82 -24.51 5.96
N PRO A 370 19.99 -23.86 5.78
CA PRO A 370 20.12 -22.40 5.89
C PRO A 370 19.21 -21.65 4.90
N VAL A 371 18.69 -20.50 5.33
CA VAL A 371 17.79 -19.63 4.54
C VAL A 371 18.30 -18.19 4.53
N LEU A 372 18.24 -17.56 3.35
CA LEU A 372 18.71 -16.19 3.09
C LEU A 372 17.58 -15.27 2.59
N GLY A 373 17.66 -14.00 2.99
CA GLY A 373 16.67 -12.97 2.67
C GLY A 373 15.51 -12.92 3.66
N GLU A 374 14.43 -12.27 3.24
CA GLU A 374 13.11 -12.18 3.90
C GLU A 374 13.07 -11.53 5.30
N HIS A 375 14.17 -11.45 6.05
CA HIS A 375 14.24 -10.74 7.34
C HIS A 375 14.74 -9.29 7.21
N GLY A 376 14.56 -8.66 6.04
CA GLY A 376 14.85 -7.24 5.80
C GLY A 376 16.27 -6.79 6.15
N ASP A 377 17.28 -7.62 5.90
CA ASP A 377 18.70 -7.41 6.24
C ASP A 377 18.99 -7.16 7.73
N LEU A 378 18.14 -7.67 8.62
CA LEU A 378 18.42 -7.71 10.05
C LEU A 378 19.27 -8.93 10.40
N ASN A 379 20.16 -8.76 11.38
CA ASN A 379 20.98 -9.84 11.90
C ASN A 379 20.13 -10.76 12.81
N ILE A 380 19.43 -11.70 12.18
CA ILE A 380 18.53 -12.67 12.82
C ILE A 380 18.91 -14.07 12.34
N ALA A 381 19.25 -14.96 13.28
CA ALA A 381 19.60 -16.35 13.02
C ALA A 381 18.40 -17.31 13.13
N THR A 382 17.29 -16.92 13.78
CA THR A 382 16.11 -17.80 13.94
C THR A 382 15.30 -17.98 12.64
N LYS A 383 15.93 -18.53 11.60
CA LYS A 383 15.32 -18.92 10.31
C LYS A 383 16.09 -20.07 9.65
N ASN A 384 15.40 -21.18 9.38
CA ASN A 384 15.89 -22.34 8.63
C ASN A 384 14.73 -23.04 7.90
N ALA A 385 15.03 -23.65 6.76
CA ALA A 385 14.15 -24.59 6.06
C ALA A 385 14.39 -26.03 6.57
N TYR A 386 13.50 -26.97 6.27
CA TYR A 386 13.64 -28.36 6.72
C TYR A 386 13.60 -29.36 5.56
N TRP A 387 14.70 -30.08 5.38
CA TRP A 387 14.80 -31.22 4.47
C TRP A 387 14.46 -32.50 5.25
N ILE A 388 13.24 -32.99 5.03
CA ILE A 388 12.71 -34.21 5.61
C ILE A 388 12.99 -35.36 4.64
N THR A 389 13.78 -36.34 5.07
CA THR A 389 13.93 -37.62 4.38
C THR A 389 13.07 -38.66 5.08
N LEU A 390 12.17 -39.36 4.38
CA LEU A 390 11.35 -40.46 4.92
C LEU A 390 11.17 -41.54 3.86
N LYS A 391 11.22 -42.84 4.22
CA LYS A 391 11.04 -43.98 3.28
C LYS A 391 11.85 -43.86 1.97
N GLY A 392 13.05 -43.28 2.09
CA GLY A 392 13.99 -42.99 1.00
C GLY A 392 13.67 -41.76 0.12
N ARG A 393 12.59 -41.02 0.38
CA ARG A 393 12.17 -39.83 -0.37
C ARG A 393 12.56 -38.54 0.35
N SER A 394 12.87 -37.48 -0.40
CA SER A 394 13.24 -36.15 0.11
C SER A 394 12.14 -35.11 -0.09
N ILE A 395 11.81 -34.36 0.97
CA ILE A 395 10.81 -33.29 1.01
C ILE A 395 11.48 -32.05 1.61
N LEU A 396 11.41 -30.90 0.95
CA LEU A 396 11.90 -29.63 1.49
C LEU A 396 10.74 -28.68 1.76
N CYS A 397 10.56 -28.32 3.03
CA CYS A 397 9.70 -27.21 3.43
C CYS A 397 10.58 -25.95 3.54
N ALA A 398 10.54 -25.10 2.51
CA ALA A 398 11.47 -23.98 2.37
C ALA A 398 11.00 -22.66 3.03
N ALA A 399 9.72 -22.58 3.42
CA ALA A 399 9.03 -21.33 3.73
C ALA A 399 9.39 -20.25 2.68
N ASP A 400 9.63 -19.03 3.13
CA ASP A 400 9.73 -17.84 2.29
C ASP A 400 11.19 -17.56 1.87
N SER A 401 11.93 -18.65 1.66
CA SER A 401 13.28 -18.68 1.10
C SER A 401 13.40 -17.80 -0.15
N ASN A 402 14.09 -16.67 -0.05
CA ASN A 402 14.21 -15.68 -1.13
C ASN A 402 15.47 -15.88 -2.01
N ASN A 403 16.13 -17.04 -1.92
CA ASN A 403 17.25 -17.48 -2.78
C ASN A 403 18.22 -16.36 -3.23
N LEU A 404 18.75 -15.59 -2.28
CA LEU A 404 19.61 -14.44 -2.58
C LEU A 404 21.00 -14.84 -3.10
N GLU A 405 21.53 -15.97 -2.65
CA GLU A 405 22.77 -16.58 -3.16
C GLU A 405 22.47 -18.00 -3.65
N PRO A 406 22.26 -18.20 -4.97
CA PRO A 406 21.99 -19.50 -5.56
C PRO A 406 23.01 -20.59 -5.22
N GLN A 407 24.30 -20.28 -5.08
CA GLN A 407 25.32 -21.30 -4.83
C GLN A 407 25.09 -22.05 -3.51
N LEU A 408 24.36 -21.46 -2.56
CA LEU A 408 23.90 -22.15 -1.35
C LEU A 408 23.16 -23.45 -1.71
N TYR A 409 22.13 -23.38 -2.55
CA TYR A 409 21.34 -24.55 -2.93
C TYR A 409 22.09 -25.50 -3.86
N ALA A 410 23.09 -25.03 -4.62
CA ALA A 410 24.01 -25.92 -5.34
C ALA A 410 24.89 -26.74 -4.38
N HIS A 411 25.35 -26.15 -3.27
CA HIS A 411 26.04 -26.90 -2.21
C HIS A 411 25.10 -27.85 -1.46
N ILE A 412 23.84 -27.47 -1.20
CA ILE A 412 22.83 -28.39 -0.63
C ILE A 412 22.57 -29.58 -1.56
N HIS A 413 22.40 -29.38 -2.86
CA HIS A 413 22.23 -30.46 -3.84
C HIS A 413 23.46 -31.38 -3.90
N HIS A 414 24.68 -30.81 -3.85
CA HIS A 414 25.91 -31.62 -3.80
C HIS A 414 25.98 -32.53 -2.55
N LEU A 415 25.45 -32.08 -1.41
CA LEU A 415 25.45 -32.83 -0.15
C LEU A 415 24.30 -33.84 -0.01
N LEU A 416 23.11 -33.52 -0.54
CA LEU A 416 21.86 -34.27 -0.29
C LEU A 416 21.26 -34.95 -1.54
N GLY A 417 21.72 -34.59 -2.75
CA GLY A 417 21.24 -35.08 -4.03
C GLY A 417 19.92 -34.45 -4.49
N ASP A 418 19.28 -35.08 -5.48
CA ASP A 418 17.99 -34.65 -6.03
C ASP A 418 16.87 -34.66 -4.99
N LEU A 419 16.02 -33.64 -5.07
CA LEU A 419 14.81 -33.50 -4.26
C LEU A 419 13.63 -34.28 -4.88
N ASP A 420 12.82 -34.99 -4.11
CA ASP A 420 11.57 -35.56 -4.62
C ASP A 420 10.44 -34.49 -4.64
N LEU A 421 10.28 -33.69 -3.57
CA LEU A 421 9.23 -32.67 -3.46
C LEU A 421 9.70 -31.38 -2.76
N LEU A 422 9.31 -30.22 -3.30
CA LEU A 422 9.54 -28.88 -2.73
C LEU A 422 8.22 -28.18 -2.36
N PHE A 423 8.18 -27.56 -1.17
CA PHE A 423 7.25 -26.48 -0.83
C PHE A 423 8.02 -25.16 -0.73
N LEU A 424 7.56 -24.10 -1.41
CA LEU A 424 8.25 -22.81 -1.49
C LEU A 424 7.27 -21.62 -1.41
N GLY A 425 7.59 -20.63 -0.58
CA GLY A 425 6.88 -19.36 -0.47
C GLY A 425 7.24 -18.40 -1.60
N MET A 426 6.22 -17.68 -2.12
CA MET A 426 6.38 -16.72 -3.22
C MET A 426 5.67 -15.38 -2.94
N GLU A 427 5.62 -14.95 -1.68
CA GLU A 427 5.21 -13.60 -1.30
C GLU A 427 6.32 -12.57 -1.65
N CYS A 428 6.52 -12.34 -2.94
CA CYS A 428 7.64 -11.53 -3.45
C CYS A 428 7.45 -10.00 -3.39
N ASP A 429 6.50 -9.52 -2.58
CA ASP A 429 6.20 -8.11 -2.32
C ASP A 429 5.70 -7.96 -0.87
N GLY A 430 6.51 -8.45 0.08
CA GLY A 430 6.17 -8.49 1.50
C GLY A 430 6.31 -7.12 2.18
N ALA A 431 5.97 -7.03 3.46
CA ALA A 431 5.97 -5.74 4.17
C ALA A 431 7.38 -5.10 4.27
N PRO A 432 7.52 -3.76 4.34
CA PRO A 432 8.80 -3.14 4.70
C PRO A 432 9.19 -3.56 6.13
N PHE A 433 10.47 -3.88 6.37
CA PHE A 433 10.92 -4.53 7.61
C PHE A 433 10.55 -3.79 8.90
N THR A 434 10.40 -2.47 8.83
CA THR A 434 9.96 -1.61 9.93
C THR A 434 8.53 -1.89 10.40
N TRP A 435 7.71 -2.57 9.60
CA TRP A 435 6.35 -2.97 9.99
C TRP A 435 6.38 -3.98 11.13
N ALA A 436 7.11 -5.09 10.96
CA ALA A 436 7.34 -6.05 12.02
C ALA A 436 8.30 -5.48 13.07
N TYR A 437 9.52 -5.14 12.67
CA TYR A 437 10.65 -4.92 13.58
C TYR A 437 10.83 -3.51 14.12
N GLY A 438 10.07 -2.52 13.61
CA GLY A 438 10.22 -1.10 13.95
C GLY A 438 10.34 -0.78 15.45
N PRO A 439 9.48 -1.35 16.32
CA PRO A 439 9.56 -1.18 17.78
C PRO A 439 10.90 -1.54 18.44
N LEU A 440 11.68 -2.43 17.83
CA LEU A 440 12.95 -2.93 18.37
C LEU A 440 14.17 -2.10 17.92
N LEU A 441 13.98 -1.21 16.94
CA LEU A 441 15.02 -0.33 16.42
C LEU A 441 15.33 0.81 17.41
N PRO A 442 16.57 1.34 17.45
CA PRO A 442 16.94 2.43 18.35
C PRO A 442 16.36 3.78 17.89
N HIS A 443 16.14 3.95 16.59
CA HIS A 443 15.67 5.17 15.95
C HIS A 443 14.66 4.84 14.83
N SER A 444 13.84 5.82 14.44
CA SER A 444 12.95 5.68 13.28
C SER A 444 13.76 5.67 11.98
N ILE A 445 13.46 4.71 11.11
CA ILE A 445 14.06 4.61 9.78
C ILE A 445 13.26 5.48 8.80
N PRO A 446 13.88 6.35 8.00
CA PRO A 446 13.21 7.11 6.96
C PRO A 446 12.45 6.18 5.99
N HIS A 447 11.21 6.52 5.65
CA HIS A 447 10.34 5.67 4.82
C HIS A 447 11.01 5.20 3.52
N ALA A 448 11.79 6.05 2.85
CA ALA A 448 12.51 5.68 1.63
C ALA A 448 13.58 4.58 1.85
N GLN A 449 14.19 4.48 3.03
CA GLN A 449 15.11 3.40 3.39
C GLN A 449 14.37 2.15 3.90
N ALA A 450 13.21 2.33 4.54
CA ALA A 450 12.36 1.21 4.94
C ALA A 450 11.79 0.45 3.74
N GLN A 451 11.49 1.15 2.63
CA GLN A 451 10.97 0.54 1.40
C GLN A 451 12.02 -0.26 0.60
N THR A 452 13.33 -0.02 0.80
CA THR A 452 14.39 -0.82 0.15
C THR A 452 14.76 -2.08 0.92
N ARG A 453 14.15 -2.33 2.09
CA ARG A 453 14.44 -3.46 2.98
C ARG A 453 13.12 -4.11 3.37
N ARG A 454 12.76 -5.20 2.69
CA ARG A 454 11.43 -5.80 2.77
C ARG A 454 11.47 -7.22 3.30
N LEU A 455 10.31 -7.72 3.68
CA LEU A 455 10.07 -9.10 4.08
C LEU A 455 9.60 -9.94 2.88
N ASP A 456 10.31 -9.83 1.75
CA ASP A 456 9.93 -10.52 0.51
C ASP A 456 10.40 -11.98 0.54
N GLY A 457 9.56 -12.90 0.06
CA GLY A 457 9.92 -14.25 -0.39
C GLY A 457 10.39 -14.30 -1.85
N SER A 458 10.55 -15.50 -2.42
CA SER A 458 11.07 -15.68 -3.79
C SER A 458 10.13 -15.15 -4.89
N ASN A 459 10.66 -14.33 -5.79
CA ASN A 459 10.05 -14.06 -7.10
C ASN A 459 10.27 -15.24 -8.09
N ALA A 460 9.74 -15.14 -9.31
CA ALA A 460 9.77 -16.25 -10.26
C ALA A 460 11.19 -16.70 -10.64
N ASP A 461 12.14 -15.78 -10.82
CA ASP A 461 13.52 -16.12 -11.23
C ASP A 461 14.31 -16.74 -10.08
N ARG A 462 14.14 -16.23 -8.86
CA ARG A 462 14.74 -16.77 -7.63
C ARG A 462 14.24 -18.19 -7.36
N ALA A 463 12.92 -18.38 -7.45
CA ALA A 463 12.28 -19.69 -7.33
C ALA A 463 12.72 -20.66 -8.45
N LEU A 464 12.75 -20.23 -9.71
CA LEU A 464 13.20 -21.06 -10.84
C LEU A 464 14.67 -21.47 -10.69
N THR A 465 15.51 -20.59 -10.17
CA THR A 465 16.94 -20.88 -9.95
C THR A 465 17.11 -21.98 -8.90
N LEU A 466 16.44 -21.84 -7.74
CA LEU A 466 16.41 -22.85 -6.67
C LEU A 466 15.91 -24.22 -7.21
N VAL A 467 14.85 -24.22 -8.00
CA VAL A 467 14.31 -25.43 -8.66
C VAL A 467 15.26 -26.03 -9.69
N ASN A 468 16.04 -25.22 -10.41
CA ASN A 468 17.04 -25.76 -11.33
C ASN A 468 18.25 -26.36 -10.61
N GLN A 469 18.50 -26.00 -9.35
CA GLN A 469 19.62 -26.48 -8.55
C GLN A 469 19.27 -27.70 -7.68
N LEU A 470 18.14 -27.68 -6.96
CA LEU A 470 17.68 -28.83 -6.15
C LEU A 470 16.99 -29.93 -6.99
N ASN A 471 16.65 -29.62 -8.24
CA ASN A 471 16.04 -30.52 -9.21
C ASN A 471 14.80 -31.32 -8.72
N PRO A 472 13.80 -30.67 -8.07
CA PRO A 472 12.61 -31.37 -7.58
C PRO A 472 11.75 -31.98 -8.70
N GLN A 473 11.16 -33.16 -8.42
CA GLN A 473 10.17 -33.79 -9.30
C GLN A 473 8.80 -33.12 -9.19
N GLN A 474 8.43 -32.66 -7.99
CA GLN A 474 7.19 -31.96 -7.69
C GLN A 474 7.49 -30.66 -6.92
N VAL A 475 6.81 -29.57 -7.29
CA VAL A 475 6.92 -28.28 -6.59
C VAL A 475 5.54 -27.74 -6.28
N TYR A 476 5.36 -27.27 -5.05
CA TYR A 476 4.12 -26.66 -4.60
C TYR A 476 4.43 -25.28 -4.02
N ILE A 477 3.81 -24.26 -4.60
CA ILE A 477 3.85 -22.92 -4.03
C ILE A 477 2.88 -22.91 -2.85
N TYR A 478 3.37 -22.42 -1.72
CA TYR A 478 2.62 -22.27 -0.48
C TYR A 478 2.98 -20.94 0.19
N ALA A 479 2.67 -20.77 1.48
CA ALA A 479 2.97 -19.56 2.27
C ALA A 479 2.39 -18.23 1.76
N MET A 480 1.61 -18.23 0.67
CA MET A 480 1.05 -17.02 0.01
C MET A 480 0.05 -16.19 0.84
N GLY A 481 -0.28 -16.56 2.08
CA GLY A 481 -1.20 -15.80 2.93
C GLY A 481 -2.67 -15.76 2.46
N GLN A 482 -3.04 -16.53 1.44
CA GLN A 482 -4.33 -16.45 0.71
C GLN A 482 -5.53 -17.05 1.45
N GLU A 483 -5.31 -17.82 2.51
CA GLU A 483 -6.38 -18.47 3.27
C GLU A 483 -7.25 -17.42 4.01
N PRO A 484 -8.60 -17.41 3.82
CA PRO A 484 -9.48 -16.43 4.46
C PRO A 484 -9.37 -16.36 5.99
N TRP A 485 -9.06 -17.49 6.64
CA TRP A 485 -8.88 -17.60 8.08
C TRP A 485 -7.53 -17.06 8.60
N LEU A 486 -6.61 -16.64 7.72
CA LEU A 486 -5.32 -16.02 8.06
C LEU A 486 -5.31 -14.49 7.87
N THR A 487 -6.23 -13.94 7.08
CA THR A 487 -6.37 -12.49 6.79
C THR A 487 -6.33 -11.57 8.03
N TYR A 488 -6.71 -12.08 9.20
CA TYR A 488 -6.67 -11.38 10.48
C TYR A 488 -5.25 -11.16 11.06
N ILE A 489 -4.23 -11.89 10.60
CA ILE A 489 -2.82 -11.71 10.97
C ILE A 489 -2.04 -11.00 9.87
N THR A 490 -2.29 -11.34 8.60
CA THR A 490 -1.51 -10.84 7.45
C THR A 490 -2.14 -9.65 6.73
N SER A 491 -3.46 -9.47 6.83
CA SER A 491 -4.29 -8.53 6.04
C SER A 491 -4.31 -8.73 4.52
N ILE A 492 -3.68 -9.80 4.01
CA ILE A 492 -3.56 -10.10 2.58
C ILE A 492 -4.92 -10.42 1.95
N ASP A 493 -5.19 -9.81 0.80
CA ASP A 493 -6.38 -10.03 -0.04
C ASP A 493 -5.96 -9.71 -1.51
N TYR A 494 -5.35 -10.68 -2.19
CA TYR A 494 -4.70 -10.43 -3.49
C TYR A 494 -5.72 -10.22 -4.63
N ALA A 495 -5.56 -9.11 -5.34
CA ALA A 495 -6.11 -8.95 -6.68
C ALA A 495 -5.39 -9.90 -7.69
N PRO A 496 -6.03 -10.31 -8.80
CA PRO A 496 -5.43 -11.24 -9.77
C PRO A 496 -4.14 -10.74 -10.46
N ASP A 497 -3.91 -9.43 -10.41
CA ASP A 497 -2.78 -8.69 -10.96
C ASP A 497 -1.73 -8.28 -9.89
N ALA A 498 -1.89 -8.70 -8.64
CA ALA A 498 -0.88 -8.48 -7.60
C ALA A 498 0.43 -9.22 -7.92
N ALA A 499 1.59 -8.60 -7.63
CA ALA A 499 2.90 -9.13 -8.02
C ALA A 499 3.16 -10.59 -7.54
N PRO A 500 2.85 -10.98 -6.28
CA PRO A 500 2.98 -12.39 -5.85
C PRO A 500 2.14 -13.37 -6.68
N ILE A 501 0.97 -12.96 -7.18
CA ILE A 501 0.12 -13.79 -8.05
C ILE A 501 0.71 -13.93 -9.45
N LEU A 502 1.16 -12.83 -10.04
CA LEU A 502 1.76 -12.81 -11.38
C LEU A 502 3.07 -13.61 -11.42
N GLU A 503 3.95 -13.42 -10.45
CA GLU A 503 5.23 -14.14 -10.38
C GLU A 503 5.05 -15.63 -10.11
N SER A 504 4.16 -16.01 -9.20
CA SER A 504 3.88 -17.44 -8.97
C SER A 504 3.14 -18.10 -10.15
N ASN A 505 2.30 -17.37 -10.91
CA ASN A 505 1.76 -17.88 -12.19
C ASN A 505 2.88 -18.13 -13.21
N ARG A 506 3.75 -17.15 -13.43
CA ARG A 506 4.91 -17.22 -14.35
C ARG A 506 5.86 -18.36 -13.99
N PHE A 507 6.11 -18.58 -12.70
CA PHE A 507 6.89 -19.71 -12.21
C PHE A 507 6.23 -21.07 -12.52
N ILE A 508 4.91 -21.20 -12.30
CA ILE A 508 4.16 -22.42 -12.60
C ILE A 508 4.25 -22.78 -14.08
N GLU A 509 4.08 -21.80 -14.97
CA GLU A 509 4.19 -21.99 -16.42
C GLU A 509 5.58 -22.50 -16.80
N ARG A 510 6.65 -21.85 -16.34
CA ARG A 510 8.04 -22.26 -16.60
C ARG A 510 8.41 -23.63 -15.99
N CYS A 511 7.80 -24.03 -14.88
CA CYS A 511 7.97 -25.37 -14.32
C CYS A 511 7.22 -26.43 -15.17
N ARG A 512 6.02 -26.12 -15.66
CA ARG A 512 5.22 -27.00 -16.53
C ARG A 512 5.85 -27.15 -17.91
N GLU A 513 6.44 -26.11 -18.49
CA GLU A 513 7.27 -26.16 -19.71
C GLU A 513 8.43 -27.17 -19.57
N LYS A 514 9.06 -27.24 -18.39
CA LYS A 514 10.13 -28.20 -18.07
C LYS A 514 9.61 -29.58 -17.64
N GLY A 515 8.31 -29.86 -17.79
CA GLY A 515 7.69 -31.15 -17.47
C GLY A 515 7.59 -31.48 -15.98
N ARG A 516 7.81 -30.51 -15.08
CA ARG A 516 7.70 -30.72 -13.62
C ARG A 516 6.25 -30.58 -13.17
N VAL A 517 5.85 -31.36 -12.17
CA VAL A 517 4.56 -31.16 -11.49
C VAL A 517 4.66 -29.88 -10.68
N CYS A 518 3.84 -28.87 -11.01
CA CYS A 518 3.86 -27.59 -10.33
C CYS A 518 2.45 -26.99 -10.18
N ASP A 519 2.12 -26.49 -8.99
CA ASP A 519 0.86 -25.79 -8.71
C ASP A 519 0.98 -24.85 -7.49
N ARG A 520 0.01 -23.93 -7.32
CA ARG A 520 -0.12 -23.07 -6.12
C ARG A 520 -1.25 -23.59 -5.24
N LEU A 521 -0.93 -23.92 -4.00
CA LEU A 521 -1.86 -24.51 -3.05
C LEU A 521 -2.76 -23.46 -2.40
N LEU A 522 -4.03 -23.83 -2.17
CA LEU A 522 -5.02 -23.00 -1.50
C LEU A 522 -6.07 -23.90 -0.83
N GLY A 523 -6.38 -23.64 0.44
CA GLY A 523 -7.33 -24.44 1.20
C GLY A 523 -6.75 -25.77 1.67
N ARG A 524 -7.36 -26.91 1.32
CA ARG A 524 -6.81 -28.25 1.62
C ARG A 524 -6.32 -28.98 0.37
N HIS A 525 -5.17 -29.64 0.49
CA HIS A 525 -4.64 -30.53 -0.53
C HIS A 525 -3.99 -31.78 0.11
N GLU A 526 -4.01 -32.93 -0.57
CA GLU A 526 -3.41 -34.19 -0.10
C GLU A 526 -2.54 -34.79 -1.21
N ILE A 527 -1.28 -35.10 -0.87
CA ILE A 527 -0.26 -35.68 -1.75
C ILE A 527 0.16 -37.03 -1.17
N LYS A 528 0.49 -38.01 -2.01
CA LYS A 528 0.99 -39.33 -1.60
C LYS A 528 2.22 -39.73 -2.40
N ILE A 529 3.29 -40.13 -1.71
CA ILE A 529 4.56 -40.50 -2.34
C ILE A 529 4.89 -41.96 -2.00
N SER A 530 5.05 -42.81 -3.02
CA SER A 530 5.43 -44.22 -2.85
C SER A 530 6.88 -44.38 -2.41
N PRO A 531 7.22 -45.37 -1.56
CA PRO A 531 8.60 -45.61 -1.10
C PRO A 531 9.58 -45.80 -2.25
N LYS A 532 10.81 -45.30 -2.09
CA LYS A 532 11.85 -45.38 -3.14
C LYS A 532 12.21 -46.85 -3.37
N GLY A 533 12.27 -47.26 -4.65
CA GLY A 533 12.49 -48.66 -5.05
C GLY A 533 11.21 -49.47 -5.31
N THR A 534 10.01 -48.98 -4.95
CA THR A 534 8.77 -49.61 -5.43
C THR A 534 8.48 -49.22 -6.89
N THR A 535 8.43 -50.20 -7.79
CA THR A 535 8.12 -49.95 -9.21
C THR A 535 6.67 -49.52 -9.37
N GLN A 536 6.44 -48.26 -9.72
CA GLN A 536 5.12 -47.82 -10.15
C GLN A 536 4.73 -48.54 -11.45
N LYS A 537 3.70 -49.40 -11.38
CA LYS A 537 2.85 -49.59 -12.56
C LYS A 537 2.21 -48.24 -12.86
N SER A 538 2.31 -47.78 -14.10
CA SER A 538 1.83 -46.46 -14.52
C SER A 538 0.32 -46.33 -14.30
N ALA A 539 -0.08 -45.71 -13.20
CA ALA A 539 -1.41 -45.15 -13.08
C ALA A 539 -1.46 -43.88 -13.94
N SER A 540 -2.32 -43.87 -14.95
CA SER A 540 -2.52 -42.69 -15.80
C SER A 540 -2.90 -41.48 -14.92
N PRO A 541 -2.45 -40.26 -15.26
CA PRO A 541 -2.86 -39.07 -14.53
C PRO A 541 -4.39 -38.96 -14.61
N ILE A 542 -5.05 -39.00 -13.45
CA ILE A 542 -6.49 -38.75 -13.34
C ILE A 542 -6.69 -37.28 -13.75
N PRO A 543 -7.49 -36.97 -14.77
CA PRO A 543 -7.70 -35.59 -15.18
C PRO A 543 -8.33 -34.79 -14.03
N VAL A 544 -7.70 -33.68 -13.64
CA VAL A 544 -8.28 -32.73 -12.69
C VAL A 544 -9.48 -32.08 -13.37
N ARG A 545 -10.66 -32.65 -13.13
CA ARG A 545 -11.93 -32.12 -13.61
C ARG A 545 -12.20 -30.82 -12.87
N ALA A 546 -12.21 -29.70 -13.58
CA ALA A 546 -12.60 -28.41 -13.00
C ALA A 546 -13.99 -28.53 -12.35
N ILE A 547 -14.07 -28.32 -11.05
CA ILE A 547 -15.33 -28.41 -10.30
C ILE A 547 -16.09 -27.10 -10.50
N ALA A 548 -16.93 -27.07 -11.52
CA ALA A 548 -18.04 -26.11 -11.57
C ALA A 548 -19.03 -26.45 -10.43
N PRO A 549 -19.60 -25.44 -9.73
CA PRO A 549 -20.46 -25.68 -8.58
C PRO A 549 -21.86 -26.17 -9.00
N SER A 550 -22.00 -27.47 -9.26
CA SER A 550 -23.29 -28.11 -9.52
C SER A 550 -24.00 -28.48 -8.21
N LEU A 551 -24.78 -27.55 -7.66
CA LEU A 551 -25.83 -27.90 -6.70
C LEU A 551 -26.86 -28.78 -7.39
N ASN A 552 -27.17 -29.95 -6.81
CA ASN A 552 -28.35 -30.72 -7.14
C ASN A 552 -28.96 -31.25 -5.83
N ILE A 553 -30.21 -30.85 -5.58
CA ILE A 553 -31.00 -31.33 -4.44
C ILE A 553 -31.67 -32.63 -4.87
N GLU A 554 -31.53 -33.70 -4.07
CA GLU A 554 -32.33 -34.90 -4.27
C GLU A 554 -33.81 -34.61 -3.97
N SER A 555 -34.70 -35.01 -4.88
CA SER A 555 -36.13 -35.14 -4.59
C SER A 555 -36.60 -36.51 -5.07
N HIS A 556 -37.37 -37.21 -4.23
CA HIS A 556 -37.66 -38.63 -4.41
C HIS A 556 -38.48 -38.96 -5.67
N THR A 557 -38.21 -40.13 -6.24
CA THR A 557 -39.18 -40.90 -7.01
C THR A 557 -40.39 -41.24 -6.11
N THR A 558 -41.64 -41.37 -6.58
CA THR A 558 -42.10 -42.18 -7.72
C THR A 558 -43.50 -41.79 -8.22
N GLN A 559 -43.75 -41.98 -9.53
CA GLN A 559 -45.04 -42.44 -10.12
C GLN A 559 -46.30 -41.52 -10.03
N SER A 560 -47.22 -41.46 -11.00
CA SER A 560 -47.37 -42.11 -12.33
C SER A 560 -48.36 -41.37 -13.26
N HIS A 561 -48.61 -41.92 -14.46
CA HIS A 561 -49.69 -41.60 -15.43
C HIS A 561 -49.44 -40.39 -16.36
N LYS A 562 -49.31 -40.57 -17.70
CA LYS A 562 -50.35 -40.71 -18.78
C LYS A 562 -51.00 -39.35 -19.15
N THR A 563 -51.18 -38.91 -20.41
CA THR A 563 -51.12 -39.60 -21.74
C THR A 563 -51.05 -38.65 -22.97
N GLN A 564 -50.48 -39.14 -24.09
CA GLN A 564 -50.83 -38.93 -25.54
C GLN A 564 -50.63 -37.59 -26.33
N LYS A 565 -49.86 -37.72 -27.44
CA LYS A 565 -50.11 -37.33 -28.87
C LYS A 565 -50.12 -35.85 -29.39
N LYS A 566 -49.08 -35.51 -30.19
CA LYS A 566 -49.02 -35.21 -31.67
C LYS A 566 -50.35 -35.05 -32.49
N PRO A 567 -50.37 -34.45 -33.73
CA PRO A 567 -49.41 -33.54 -34.44
C PRO A 567 -49.97 -32.46 -35.45
N THR A 568 -49.09 -31.56 -35.98
CA THR A 568 -48.99 -30.96 -37.37
C THR A 568 -50.12 -30.18 -38.12
N ILE A 569 -49.81 -28.92 -38.55
CA ILE A 569 -49.84 -28.31 -39.95
C ILE A 569 -51.22 -28.19 -40.71
N ASN A 570 -51.63 -27.22 -41.57
CA ASN A 570 -51.10 -26.08 -42.40
C ASN A 570 -52.21 -24.96 -42.58
N PRO A 571 -52.37 -24.08 -43.62
CA PRO A 571 -51.50 -23.47 -44.68
C PRO A 571 -51.65 -21.90 -44.91
N LEU A 572 -51.05 -21.40 -46.03
CA LEU A 572 -50.98 -20.07 -46.70
C LEU A 572 -52.34 -19.47 -47.24
N PRO A 573 -52.49 -18.22 -47.82
CA PRO A 573 -51.62 -17.49 -48.79
C PRO A 573 -51.61 -15.90 -48.79
N THR A 574 -51.45 -15.26 -49.98
CA THR A 574 -50.92 -13.89 -50.32
C THR A 574 -51.90 -13.00 -51.17
N PRO A 575 -51.50 -11.95 -51.96
CA PRO A 575 -50.89 -10.61 -51.69
C PRO A 575 -51.64 -9.39 -52.34
N TYR A 576 -51.16 -8.12 -52.16
CA TYR A 576 -50.96 -7.01 -53.17
C TYR A 576 -50.73 -5.60 -52.54
N SER A 577 -50.32 -4.59 -53.33
CA SER A 577 -49.92 -3.19 -52.92
C SER A 577 -50.95 -2.12 -53.42
N PRO A 578 -50.92 -0.79 -53.07
CA PRO A 578 -49.77 0.15 -53.10
C PRO A 578 -49.72 1.29 -52.01
N LEU A 579 -48.84 2.28 -52.24
CA LEU A 579 -48.50 3.54 -51.51
C LEU A 579 -49.71 4.50 -51.22
N PRO A 580 -49.66 5.43 -50.21
CA PRO A 580 -48.66 6.53 -50.12
C PRO A 580 -48.20 7.00 -48.70
N THR A 581 -47.33 8.02 -48.68
CA THR A 581 -46.69 8.68 -47.52
C THR A 581 -47.51 9.81 -46.88
N PRO A 582 -47.31 10.08 -45.57
CA PRO A 582 -47.31 11.45 -45.05
C PRO A 582 -46.07 11.81 -44.21
N ASN A 583 -45.81 13.11 -44.08
CA ASN A 583 -44.83 13.69 -43.16
C ASN A 583 -45.44 13.94 -41.75
N SER A 584 -44.56 14.19 -40.78
CA SER A 584 -44.79 14.95 -39.53
C SER A 584 -45.96 14.56 -38.60
N LEU A 585 -45.60 14.11 -37.39
CA LEU A 585 -46.14 14.64 -36.12
C LEU A 585 -45.20 14.27 -34.95
N THR A 586 -45.23 15.06 -33.87
CA THR A 586 -44.21 15.07 -32.79
C THR A 586 -44.59 14.27 -31.55
N PRO A 587 -43.61 13.71 -30.82
CA PRO A 587 -43.72 13.45 -29.39
C PRO A 587 -43.04 14.56 -28.55
N ASN A 588 -43.77 15.63 -28.28
CA ASN A 588 -43.67 16.31 -26.98
C ASN A 588 -44.29 15.38 -25.91
N SER A 589 -43.92 15.40 -24.63
CA SER A 589 -42.90 16.17 -23.93
C SER A 589 -42.70 15.63 -22.51
N LEU A 590 -41.46 15.52 -22.03
CA LEU A 590 -41.14 15.51 -20.59
C LEU A 590 -39.87 16.34 -20.34
N THR A 591 -40.06 17.66 -20.28
CA THR A 591 -39.06 18.61 -19.75
C THR A 591 -39.15 18.64 -18.21
N PRO A 592 -38.03 18.62 -17.45
CA PRO A 592 -38.07 18.46 -15.99
C PRO A 592 -38.82 19.55 -15.20
N ASP A 593 -38.99 20.75 -15.78
CA ASP A 593 -39.43 21.95 -15.05
C ASP A 593 -40.95 22.24 -15.13
N SER A 594 -41.77 21.27 -15.54
CA SER A 594 -43.22 21.47 -15.74
C SER A 594 -44.12 20.36 -15.19
N LEU A 595 -43.85 19.88 -13.96
CA LEU A 595 -44.71 18.92 -13.26
C LEU A 595 -45.04 19.42 -11.84
N THR A 596 -46.33 19.34 -11.46
CA THR A 596 -46.81 19.62 -10.11
C THR A 596 -46.41 18.51 -9.12
N PRO A 597 -46.35 18.78 -7.81
CA PRO A 597 -45.87 17.85 -6.80
C PRO A 597 -46.93 16.79 -6.41
N ASP A 598 -47.40 16.02 -7.40
CA ASP A 598 -48.37 14.93 -7.23
C ASP A 598 -47.70 13.54 -7.19
N SER A 599 -48.41 12.53 -6.69
CA SER A 599 -47.90 11.15 -6.61
C SER A 599 -47.91 10.45 -7.98
N LEU A 600 -46.78 9.85 -8.35
CA LEU A 600 -46.60 9.15 -9.63
C LEU A 600 -47.38 7.82 -9.69
N THR A 601 -47.86 7.49 -10.89
CA THR A 601 -48.41 6.16 -11.21
C THR A 601 -47.30 5.10 -11.26
N PRO A 602 -47.58 3.79 -11.13
CA PRO A 602 -46.54 2.76 -11.11
C PRO A 602 -45.59 2.77 -12.33
N ASP A 603 -46.11 3.01 -13.53
CA ASP A 603 -45.33 3.02 -14.77
C ASP A 603 -44.45 4.29 -14.89
N SER A 604 -44.99 5.44 -14.45
CA SER A 604 -44.22 6.68 -14.37
C SER A 604 -43.19 6.66 -13.24
N LEU A 605 -43.46 5.95 -12.14
CA LEU A 605 -42.50 5.74 -11.04
C LEU A 605 -41.30 4.90 -11.49
N THR A 606 -41.54 3.84 -12.27
CA THR A 606 -40.45 3.02 -12.84
C THR A 606 -39.60 3.85 -13.80
N SER A 607 -40.24 4.68 -14.64
CA SER A 607 -39.56 5.61 -15.54
C SER A 607 -38.74 6.68 -14.77
N PHE A 608 -39.28 7.19 -13.66
CA PHE A 608 -38.60 8.13 -12.77
C PHE A 608 -37.39 7.49 -12.07
N LEU A 609 -37.50 6.26 -11.57
CA LEU A 609 -36.38 5.54 -10.95
C LEU A 609 -35.25 5.28 -11.96
N SER A 610 -35.57 4.89 -13.20
CA SER A 610 -34.59 4.80 -14.29
C SER A 610 -33.94 6.15 -14.60
N HIS A 611 -34.72 7.24 -14.60
CA HIS A 611 -34.15 8.58 -14.81
C HIS A 611 -33.21 9.00 -13.67
N LEU A 612 -33.54 8.72 -12.41
CA LEU A 612 -32.64 8.94 -11.28
C LEU A 612 -31.32 8.16 -11.45
N GLN A 613 -31.37 6.91 -11.90
CA GLN A 613 -30.17 6.14 -12.23
C GLN A 613 -29.35 6.76 -13.38
N THR A 614 -29.98 7.32 -14.42
CA THR A 614 -29.25 8.06 -15.47
C THR A 614 -28.57 9.36 -14.99
N LEU A 615 -28.94 9.86 -13.81
CA LEU A 615 -28.31 10.99 -13.13
C LEU A 615 -27.32 10.55 -12.02
N ASP A 616 -27.03 9.25 -11.94
CA ASP A 616 -26.32 8.56 -10.84
C ASP A 616 -26.87 8.86 -9.43
N ILE A 617 -28.17 9.19 -9.34
CA ILE A 617 -28.90 9.33 -8.08
C ILE A 617 -29.30 7.92 -7.61
N ARG A 618 -28.55 7.38 -6.66
CA ARG A 618 -28.76 6.02 -6.13
C ARG A 618 -29.65 6.06 -4.89
N LEU A 619 -30.79 5.36 -4.95
CA LEU A 619 -31.70 5.16 -3.83
C LEU A 619 -31.58 3.74 -3.29
N TRP A 620 -31.46 3.58 -1.97
CA TRP A 620 -31.45 2.27 -1.30
C TRP A 620 -32.14 2.34 0.06
N LEU A 621 -32.36 1.17 0.67
CA LEU A 621 -32.94 1.06 2.00
C LEU A 621 -31.87 0.74 3.04
N GLU A 622 -31.88 1.48 4.13
CA GLU A 622 -31.15 1.17 5.35
C GLU A 622 -32.18 0.94 6.46
N GLY A 623 -32.43 -0.34 6.76
CA GLY A 623 -33.56 -0.76 7.60
C GLY A 623 -34.90 -0.28 7.02
N ASN A 624 -35.57 0.63 7.72
CA ASN A 624 -36.84 1.24 7.29
C ASN A 624 -36.67 2.66 6.71
N THR A 625 -35.43 3.10 6.45
CA THR A 625 -35.11 4.45 5.95
C THR A 625 -34.67 4.40 4.49
N LEU A 626 -35.35 5.15 3.61
CA LEU A 626 -34.86 5.41 2.25
C LEU A 626 -33.67 6.37 2.32
N ARG A 627 -32.50 5.91 1.86
CA ARG A 627 -31.28 6.69 1.67
C ARG A 627 -31.14 7.09 0.21
N CYS A 628 -30.40 8.18 -0.02
CA CYS A 628 -30.13 8.75 -1.33
C CYS A 628 -28.66 9.22 -1.37
N ASN A 629 -27.93 8.81 -2.40
CA ASN A 629 -26.65 9.39 -2.77
C ASN A 629 -26.80 10.00 -4.17
N ALA A 630 -26.16 11.15 -4.40
CA ALA A 630 -26.25 11.88 -5.66
C ALA A 630 -24.98 12.72 -5.85
N PRO A 631 -24.46 12.87 -7.09
CA PRO A 631 -23.30 13.73 -7.33
C PRO A 631 -23.56 15.18 -6.92
N LYS A 632 -22.51 15.87 -6.46
CA LYS A 632 -22.60 17.18 -5.81
C LYS A 632 -23.20 18.23 -6.77
N GLY A 633 -24.44 18.65 -6.48
CA GLY A 633 -25.21 19.62 -7.28
C GLY A 633 -26.28 19.04 -8.20
N ILE A 634 -26.32 17.71 -8.41
CA ILE A 634 -27.31 17.05 -9.28
C ILE A 634 -28.69 16.91 -8.62
N LEU A 635 -28.75 16.74 -7.28
CA LEU A 635 -29.99 16.57 -6.54
C LEU A 635 -30.73 17.90 -6.34
N THR A 636 -31.46 18.35 -7.35
CA THR A 636 -32.22 19.63 -7.31
C THR A 636 -33.32 19.62 -6.25
N PRO A 637 -33.83 20.80 -5.81
CA PRO A 637 -34.98 20.87 -4.91
C PRO A 637 -36.23 20.16 -5.45
N ASN A 638 -36.46 20.21 -6.77
CA ASN A 638 -37.61 19.58 -7.43
C ASN A 638 -37.48 18.04 -7.42
N LEU A 639 -36.32 17.50 -7.82
CA LEU A 639 -36.00 16.06 -7.68
C LEU A 639 -36.12 15.59 -6.22
N THR A 640 -35.63 16.39 -5.27
CA THR A 640 -35.75 16.13 -3.83
C THR A 640 -37.21 16.07 -3.37
N ALA A 641 -38.08 16.94 -3.89
CA ALA A 641 -39.51 16.92 -3.59
C ALA A 641 -40.19 15.66 -4.18
N GLN A 642 -39.95 15.34 -5.45
CA GLN A 642 -40.53 14.16 -6.10
C GLN A 642 -40.09 12.85 -5.44
N ILE A 643 -38.81 12.71 -5.03
CA ILE A 643 -38.33 11.56 -4.25
C ILE A 643 -39.03 11.47 -2.88
N LYS A 644 -39.25 12.61 -2.19
CA LYS A 644 -39.93 12.64 -0.89
C LYS A 644 -41.42 12.26 -0.98
N ILE A 645 -42.12 12.75 -2.00
CA ILE A 645 -43.55 12.47 -2.25
C ILE A 645 -43.76 11.00 -2.60
N ASN A 646 -42.94 10.45 -3.50
CA ASN A 646 -43.06 9.07 -3.97
C ASN A 646 -42.37 8.05 -3.05
N LYS A 647 -41.76 8.50 -1.94
CA LYS A 647 -41.03 7.68 -0.95
C LYS A 647 -41.76 6.39 -0.55
N PRO A 648 -43.08 6.36 -0.24
CA PRO A 648 -43.75 5.13 0.16
C PRO A 648 -43.73 4.05 -0.93
N ALA A 649 -43.97 4.45 -2.19
CA ALA A 649 -43.99 3.55 -3.34
C ALA A 649 -42.57 3.09 -3.72
N ILE A 650 -41.58 3.99 -3.70
CA ILE A 650 -40.16 3.66 -3.90
C ILE A 650 -39.69 2.63 -2.85
N MET A 651 -40.04 2.85 -1.58
CA MET A 651 -39.67 1.92 -0.50
C MET A 651 -40.37 0.56 -0.63
N ALA A 652 -41.60 0.49 -1.15
CA ALA A 652 -42.27 -0.77 -1.43
C ALA A 652 -41.58 -1.53 -2.60
N LEU A 653 -41.25 -0.82 -3.68
CA LEU A 653 -40.65 -1.39 -4.88
C LEU A 653 -39.22 -1.91 -4.61
N LEU A 654 -38.43 -1.17 -3.83
CA LEU A 654 -37.10 -1.62 -3.37
C LEU A 654 -37.16 -2.82 -2.41
N LYS A 655 -38.18 -2.91 -1.54
CA LYS A 655 -38.41 -4.11 -0.72
C LYS A 655 -38.80 -5.32 -1.57
N GLY A 656 -39.54 -5.12 -2.66
CA GLY A 656 -39.92 -6.17 -3.60
C GLY A 656 -38.76 -6.75 -4.42
N HIS A 657 -37.68 -5.98 -4.64
CA HIS A 657 -36.51 -6.45 -5.39
C HIS A 657 -35.47 -7.19 -4.53
N ALA A 658 -35.57 -7.12 -3.21
CA ALA A 658 -34.64 -7.80 -2.29
C ALA A 658 -34.78 -9.34 -2.27
N THR A 659 -35.72 -9.93 -3.01
CA THR A 659 -36.08 -11.35 -2.96
C THR A 659 -35.76 -12.16 -4.23
N ASN A 660 -35.24 -11.54 -5.30
CA ASN A 660 -34.86 -12.23 -6.54
C ASN A 660 -33.54 -11.67 -7.11
N THR A 661 -32.52 -12.51 -7.27
CA THR A 661 -31.20 -12.12 -7.81
C THR A 661 -30.64 -13.17 -8.77
N SER A 662 -30.37 -12.77 -10.02
CA SER A 662 -29.42 -13.39 -10.94
C SER A 662 -29.19 -12.48 -12.16
N PRO A 663 -27.94 -12.12 -12.52
CA PRO A 663 -27.65 -11.32 -13.71
C PRO A 663 -27.58 -12.18 -14.97
N LEU A 664 -28.12 -11.68 -16.08
CA LEU A 664 -28.02 -12.32 -17.39
C LEU A 664 -26.63 -12.11 -18.01
N LYS A 665 -26.12 -13.15 -18.68
CA LYS A 665 -25.07 -13.04 -19.69
C LYS A 665 -25.71 -13.19 -21.07
N GLU A 666 -25.27 -12.39 -22.03
CA GLU A 666 -25.41 -12.72 -23.45
C GLU A 666 -24.05 -12.71 -24.15
N THR A 667 -24.01 -13.36 -25.31
CA THR A 667 -22.79 -13.83 -25.97
C THR A 667 -22.82 -13.43 -27.43
N ILE A 668 -21.70 -12.91 -27.94
CA ILE A 668 -21.47 -12.81 -29.39
C ILE A 668 -20.17 -13.55 -29.70
N SER A 669 -20.26 -14.47 -30.66
CA SER A 669 -19.13 -15.19 -31.23
C SER A 669 -19.04 -14.88 -32.73
N THR A 670 -17.82 -14.87 -33.26
CA THR A 670 -17.53 -15.03 -34.69
C THR A 670 -16.17 -15.71 -34.85
N SER A 671 -15.98 -16.39 -35.98
CA SER A 671 -14.85 -17.29 -36.24
C SER A 671 -14.23 -17.01 -37.60
N VAL A 672 -12.90 -16.93 -37.66
CA VAL A 672 -12.10 -17.03 -38.89
C VAL A 672 -10.85 -17.86 -38.58
N ASP A 673 -10.44 -18.70 -39.53
CA ASP A 673 -9.27 -19.59 -39.50
C ASP A 673 -8.47 -19.34 -40.82
N PRO A 674 -7.27 -19.91 -41.09
CA PRO A 674 -6.10 -19.05 -41.21
C PRO A 674 -5.31 -19.19 -42.54
N THR A 675 -4.65 -18.11 -42.96
CA THR A 675 -3.45 -18.13 -43.83
C THR A 675 -2.81 -16.75 -43.90
N ASP A 676 -1.60 -16.59 -43.35
CA ASP A 676 -0.37 -16.35 -44.12
C ASP A 676 0.82 -16.02 -43.21
N SER A 677 2.05 -16.31 -43.66
CA SER A 677 3.26 -16.29 -42.86
C SER A 677 4.09 -15.01 -43.05
N ILE A 678 4.26 -14.25 -41.97
CA ILE A 678 5.31 -13.21 -41.85
C ILE A 678 6.04 -13.43 -40.52
N ASN A 679 7.37 -13.30 -40.54
CA ASN A 679 8.22 -13.58 -39.38
C ASN A 679 7.97 -12.62 -38.21
N PRO A 680 8.12 -13.08 -36.94
CA PRO A 680 7.87 -12.25 -35.77
C PRO A 680 8.92 -11.12 -35.64
N ILE A 681 8.43 -9.89 -35.50
CA ILE A 681 9.19 -8.78 -34.91
C ILE A 681 9.05 -8.91 -33.38
N ASN A 682 10.13 -8.67 -32.64
CA ASN A 682 10.20 -8.92 -31.20
C ASN A 682 9.07 -8.22 -30.41
N PRO A 683 8.40 -8.91 -29.47
CA PRO A 683 7.46 -8.27 -28.57
C PRO A 683 8.18 -7.29 -27.62
N ILE A 684 7.71 -6.05 -27.71
CA ILE A 684 7.95 -4.84 -26.91
C ILE A 684 8.43 -5.10 -25.47
N SER A 685 9.38 -4.28 -25.03
CA SER A 685 9.98 -4.28 -23.68
C SER A 685 8.94 -4.29 -22.55
N THR A 686 9.12 -5.22 -21.61
CA THR A 686 8.46 -5.19 -20.30
C THR A 686 8.90 -3.98 -19.49
N LEU A 687 7.98 -3.36 -18.75
CA LEU A 687 8.29 -2.27 -17.81
C LEU A 687 9.27 -2.73 -16.73
N ALA A 688 10.25 -1.89 -16.41
CA ALA A 688 11.20 -2.13 -15.32
C ALA A 688 10.52 -1.94 -13.94
N PRO A 689 10.96 -2.66 -12.89
CA PRO A 689 10.40 -2.51 -11.54
C PRO A 689 10.80 -1.16 -10.92
N ALA A 690 9.79 -0.35 -10.57
CA ALA A 690 10.01 1.00 -10.05
C ALA A 690 10.57 0.99 -8.61
N GLY A 691 11.85 1.31 -8.45
CA GLY A 691 12.49 1.43 -7.13
C GLY A 691 13.82 2.16 -7.14
N ASP A 692 14.66 1.90 -8.16
CA ASP A 692 16.01 2.44 -8.27
C ASP A 692 16.08 3.50 -9.36
N TRP A 693 16.06 4.78 -8.98
CA TRP A 693 16.00 5.91 -9.93
C TRP A 693 17.21 5.98 -10.86
N GLN A 694 18.33 5.32 -10.51
CA GLN A 694 19.51 5.17 -11.38
C GLN A 694 19.26 4.27 -12.59
N GLN A 695 18.28 3.37 -12.55
CA GLN A 695 17.91 2.52 -13.69
C GLN A 695 16.96 3.28 -14.63
N ASP A 696 16.05 4.06 -14.04
CA ASP A 696 15.08 4.90 -14.76
C ASP A 696 15.72 6.08 -15.54
N ILE A 697 17.01 6.37 -15.38
CA ILE A 697 17.69 7.46 -16.12
C ILE A 697 17.85 7.18 -17.61
N HIS A 698 17.69 5.95 -18.05
CA HIS A 698 17.98 5.53 -19.42
C HIS A 698 16.72 5.48 -20.28
N LEU A 699 16.68 6.28 -21.36
CA LEU A 699 15.59 6.23 -22.33
C LEU A 699 15.69 4.92 -23.13
N PRO A 700 14.67 4.05 -23.15
CA PRO A 700 14.71 2.78 -23.89
C PRO A 700 15.17 2.95 -25.35
N GLU A 701 16.04 2.07 -25.83
CA GLU A 701 16.69 2.22 -27.15
C GLU A 701 15.71 2.14 -28.34
N ASP A 702 14.54 1.53 -28.17
CA ASP A 702 13.46 1.53 -29.16
C ASP A 702 12.83 2.92 -29.36
N ILE A 703 12.93 3.81 -28.36
CA ILE A 703 12.40 5.17 -28.43
C ILE A 703 13.41 6.10 -29.13
N ARG A 704 13.31 6.19 -30.45
CA ARG A 704 14.05 7.15 -31.30
C ARG A 704 13.20 7.63 -32.48
N PRO A 705 13.39 8.87 -32.96
CA PRO A 705 12.68 9.34 -34.14
C PRO A 705 13.11 8.57 -35.40
N ILE A 706 12.17 8.30 -36.30
CA ILE A 706 12.46 7.69 -37.61
C ILE A 706 12.97 8.80 -38.55
N VAL A 707 14.29 9.01 -38.56
CA VAL A 707 14.92 10.02 -39.42
C VAL A 707 14.79 9.60 -40.89
N THR A 708 13.97 10.34 -41.65
CA THR A 708 13.90 10.22 -43.11
C THR A 708 14.64 11.39 -43.76
N ASP A 709 15.62 11.07 -44.59
CA ASP A 709 16.57 12.02 -45.15
C ASP A 709 15.86 13.15 -45.93
N GLY A 710 16.24 14.40 -45.65
CA GLY A 710 15.72 15.59 -46.35
C GLY A 710 14.36 16.13 -45.89
N SER A 711 13.69 15.51 -44.91
CA SER A 711 12.43 16.04 -44.36
C SER A 711 12.65 17.33 -43.55
N LYS A 712 12.32 18.49 -44.14
CA LYS A 712 12.22 19.75 -43.38
C LYS A 712 11.03 19.66 -42.44
N ILE A 713 11.27 19.80 -41.13
CA ILE A 713 10.20 19.92 -40.12
C ILE A 713 9.42 21.20 -40.42
N THR A 714 8.22 21.06 -40.98
CA THR A 714 7.32 22.18 -41.27
C THR A 714 6.50 22.51 -40.02
N HIS A 715 6.68 23.71 -39.49
CA HIS A 715 5.94 24.26 -38.34
C HIS A 715 4.45 24.55 -38.65
N LEU A 716 3.71 23.52 -39.08
CA LEU A 716 2.25 23.57 -39.20
C LEU A 716 1.63 23.17 -37.86
N GLU A 717 1.59 24.12 -36.93
CA GLU A 717 0.90 23.97 -35.63
C GLU A 717 -0.63 23.92 -35.84
N GLN A 718 -1.17 22.80 -36.36
CA GLN A 718 -2.62 22.61 -36.54
C GLN A 718 -3.25 21.85 -35.36
N ASN A 719 -2.55 20.83 -34.86
CA ASN A 719 -2.99 19.96 -33.78
C ASN A 719 -1.91 19.88 -32.69
N ILE A 720 -2.22 20.39 -31.50
CA ILE A 720 -1.27 20.47 -30.39
C ILE A 720 -1.72 19.56 -29.23
N LEU A 721 -0.86 18.65 -28.77
CA LEU A 721 -1.12 17.85 -27.56
C LEU A 721 -0.61 18.60 -26.32
N LEU A 722 -1.52 19.02 -25.44
CA LEU A 722 -1.21 19.60 -24.13
C LEU A 722 -1.49 18.56 -23.03
N THR A 723 -0.51 18.30 -22.17
CA THR A 723 -0.74 17.51 -20.95
C THR A 723 -0.81 18.40 -19.71
N GLY A 724 -1.62 17.99 -18.72
CA GLY A 724 -1.78 18.74 -17.48
C GLY A 724 -2.61 20.03 -17.60
N ALA A 725 -3.49 20.14 -18.61
CA ALA A 725 -4.35 21.29 -18.86
C ALA A 725 -5.34 21.64 -17.72
N THR A 726 -5.49 20.76 -16.72
CA THR A 726 -6.25 20.99 -15.48
C THR A 726 -5.39 21.39 -14.27
N GLY A 727 -4.07 21.51 -14.44
CA GLY A 727 -3.15 22.06 -13.44
C GLY A 727 -2.98 23.58 -13.60
N PHE A 728 -2.45 24.26 -12.59
CA PHE A 728 -2.42 25.74 -12.54
C PHE A 728 -1.77 26.39 -13.77
N LEU A 729 -0.46 26.18 -14.00
CA LEU A 729 0.22 26.68 -15.21
C LEU A 729 -0.42 26.11 -16.50
N GLY A 730 -0.85 24.84 -16.48
CA GLY A 730 -1.45 24.18 -17.64
C GLY A 730 -2.73 24.82 -18.15
N ALA A 731 -3.54 25.40 -17.27
CA ALA A 731 -4.77 26.10 -17.64
C ALA A 731 -4.48 27.44 -18.34
N PHE A 732 -3.48 28.19 -17.86
CA PHE A 732 -3.01 29.42 -18.53
C PHE A 732 -2.22 29.12 -19.81
N LEU A 733 -1.48 28.01 -19.88
CA LEU A 733 -0.89 27.52 -21.13
C LEU A 733 -1.96 27.15 -22.16
N LEU A 734 -3.06 26.50 -21.76
CA LEU A 734 -4.18 26.24 -22.67
C LEU A 734 -4.79 27.55 -23.19
N GLN A 735 -5.00 28.54 -22.31
CA GLN A 735 -5.48 29.87 -22.71
C GLN A 735 -4.52 30.54 -23.72
N GLU A 736 -3.22 30.61 -23.43
CA GLU A 736 -2.25 31.28 -24.29
C GLU A 736 -2.05 30.54 -25.62
N LEU A 737 -2.07 29.21 -25.65
CA LEU A 737 -2.10 28.43 -26.89
C LEU A 737 -3.33 28.76 -27.74
N LEU A 738 -4.51 28.89 -27.12
CA LEU A 738 -5.74 29.27 -27.81
C LEU A 738 -5.72 30.73 -28.28
N LEU A 739 -5.14 31.66 -27.53
CA LEU A 739 -5.08 33.08 -27.90
C LEU A 739 -4.00 33.38 -28.94
N GLN A 740 -2.87 32.68 -28.92
CA GLN A 740 -1.70 32.97 -29.76
C GLN A 740 -1.59 32.09 -31.01
N THR A 741 -2.30 30.96 -31.07
CA THR A 741 -2.32 30.04 -32.22
C THR A 741 -3.74 29.84 -32.76
N ASN A 742 -3.84 29.34 -34.00
CA ASN A 742 -5.10 28.87 -34.59
C ASN A 742 -5.34 27.37 -34.35
N ALA A 743 -4.47 26.69 -33.61
CA ALA A 743 -4.47 25.24 -33.47
C ALA A 743 -5.70 24.68 -32.72
N THR A 744 -5.98 23.41 -32.97
CA THR A 744 -6.82 22.54 -32.16
C THR A 744 -5.97 21.96 -31.03
N ILE A 745 -6.37 22.18 -29.78
CA ILE A 745 -5.62 21.75 -28.59
C ILE A 745 -6.21 20.46 -28.02
N TYR A 746 -5.51 19.36 -28.26
CA TYR A 746 -5.79 18.04 -27.72
C TYR A 746 -5.31 18.01 -26.26
N CYS A 747 -6.23 17.87 -25.30
CA CYS A 747 -5.94 17.95 -23.88
C CYS A 747 -6.01 16.56 -23.23
N LEU A 748 -4.86 16.00 -22.86
CA LEU A 748 -4.80 14.71 -22.13
C LEU A 748 -5.38 14.87 -20.72
N ILE A 749 -6.46 14.14 -20.42
CA ILE A 749 -7.26 14.31 -19.20
C ILE A 749 -7.88 13.01 -18.68
N ARG A 750 -7.89 12.89 -17.35
CA ARG A 750 -8.51 11.79 -16.60
C ARG A 750 -10.02 12.00 -16.46
N ALA A 751 -10.81 11.32 -17.27
CA ALA A 751 -12.27 11.39 -17.28
C ALA A 751 -12.88 10.07 -17.78
N GLU A 752 -14.14 9.81 -17.44
CA GLU A 752 -14.88 8.63 -17.94
C GLU A 752 -15.25 8.72 -19.43
N SER A 753 -15.30 9.94 -19.98
CA SER A 753 -15.57 10.21 -21.40
C SER A 753 -15.01 11.56 -21.82
N PRO A 754 -14.82 11.80 -23.14
CA PRO A 754 -14.40 13.11 -23.64
C PRO A 754 -15.33 14.25 -23.21
N THR A 755 -16.65 14.02 -23.17
CA THR A 755 -17.63 15.02 -22.71
C THR A 755 -17.42 15.42 -21.25
N VAL A 756 -17.12 14.45 -20.37
CA VAL A 756 -16.75 14.73 -18.98
C VAL A 756 -15.39 15.45 -18.92
N GLY A 757 -14.45 15.09 -19.79
CA GLY A 757 -13.18 15.80 -19.96
C GLY A 757 -13.35 17.29 -20.32
N LEU A 758 -14.17 17.60 -21.32
CA LEU A 758 -14.45 18.99 -21.73
C LEU A 758 -15.08 19.78 -20.58
N ASN A 759 -16.01 19.17 -19.84
CA ASN A 759 -16.63 19.82 -18.68
C ASN A 759 -15.62 20.07 -17.54
N LYS A 760 -14.70 19.13 -17.26
CA LYS A 760 -13.60 19.34 -16.29
C LYS A 760 -12.67 20.47 -16.72
N LEU A 761 -12.29 20.54 -18.00
CA LEU A 761 -11.47 21.63 -18.56
C LEU A 761 -12.20 22.97 -18.46
N LYS A 762 -13.44 23.04 -18.92
CA LYS A 762 -14.31 24.23 -18.81
C LYS A 762 -14.44 24.70 -17.37
N GLN A 763 -14.66 23.79 -16.42
CA GLN A 763 -14.75 24.12 -15.00
C GLN A 763 -13.42 24.70 -14.48
N CYS A 764 -12.30 24.05 -14.78
CA CYS A 764 -10.96 24.52 -14.39
C CYS A 764 -10.68 25.94 -14.91
N LEU A 765 -10.90 26.18 -16.21
CA LEU A 765 -10.72 27.50 -16.82
C LEU A 765 -11.74 28.54 -16.30
N THR A 766 -12.94 28.12 -15.86
CA THR A 766 -13.91 29.01 -15.22
C THR A 766 -13.46 29.39 -13.81
N THR A 767 -12.98 28.43 -13.01
CA THR A 767 -12.42 28.67 -11.66
C THR A 767 -11.23 29.62 -11.72
N TYR A 768 -10.37 29.52 -12.74
CA TYR A 768 -9.25 30.44 -12.94
C TYR A 768 -9.61 31.73 -13.70
N GLN A 769 -10.90 32.01 -13.94
CA GLN A 769 -11.43 33.23 -14.58
C GLN A 769 -10.97 33.45 -16.05
N ILE A 770 -10.61 32.39 -16.77
CA ILE A 770 -10.04 32.43 -18.13
C ILE A 770 -10.89 31.76 -19.21
N TRP A 771 -11.99 31.09 -18.86
CA TRP A 771 -12.87 30.44 -19.84
C TRP A 771 -13.58 31.44 -20.75
N GLN A 772 -13.51 31.20 -22.07
CA GLN A 772 -14.35 31.87 -23.08
C GLN A 772 -15.17 30.84 -23.87
N PRO A 773 -16.45 31.10 -24.21
CA PRO A 773 -17.26 30.16 -25.00
C PRO A 773 -16.65 29.80 -26.36
N THR A 774 -15.90 30.72 -26.96
CA THR A 774 -15.14 30.57 -28.22
C THR A 774 -13.99 29.56 -28.14
N PHE A 775 -13.56 29.14 -26.95
CA PHE A 775 -12.51 28.15 -26.77
C PHE A 775 -13.03 26.72 -26.98
N ALA A 776 -14.32 26.46 -26.75
CA ALA A 776 -14.91 25.12 -26.77
C ALA A 776 -14.73 24.37 -28.09
N SER A 777 -14.73 25.09 -29.23
CA SER A 777 -14.59 24.50 -30.57
C SER A 777 -13.15 24.08 -30.92
N ARG A 778 -12.15 24.43 -30.10
CA ARG A 778 -10.74 24.09 -30.32
C ARG A 778 -10.12 23.29 -29.17
N ILE A 779 -10.92 22.80 -28.22
CA ILE A 779 -10.46 21.92 -27.14
C ILE A 779 -10.96 20.51 -27.41
N VAL A 780 -10.05 19.56 -27.65
CA VAL A 780 -10.35 18.14 -27.88
C VAL A 780 -9.88 17.34 -26.67
N PRO A 781 -10.77 16.85 -25.79
CA PRO A 781 -10.36 16.09 -24.61
C PRO A 781 -9.94 14.66 -25.01
N VAL A 782 -8.68 14.33 -24.75
CA VAL A 782 -8.13 12.98 -24.90
C VAL A 782 -8.22 12.28 -23.55
N VAL A 783 -9.08 11.26 -23.44
CA VAL A 783 -9.22 10.47 -22.21
C VAL A 783 -7.98 9.59 -22.02
N GLY A 784 -7.23 9.82 -20.95
CA GLY A 784 -6.02 9.05 -20.62
C GLY A 784 -5.35 9.51 -19.33
N ASP A 785 -4.31 8.81 -18.90
CA ASP A 785 -3.53 9.09 -17.68
C ASP A 785 -2.02 8.95 -17.98
N LEU A 786 -1.22 9.93 -17.53
CA LEU A 786 0.24 9.92 -17.63
C LEU A 786 0.90 8.83 -16.79
N SER A 787 0.22 8.29 -15.77
CA SER A 787 0.72 7.21 -14.92
C SER A 787 0.62 5.82 -15.57
N LEU A 788 0.02 5.70 -16.75
CA LEU A 788 -0.23 4.43 -17.44
C LEU A 788 0.57 4.30 -18.75
N PRO A 789 0.98 3.07 -19.15
CA PRO A 789 1.60 2.81 -20.45
C PRO A 789 0.73 3.30 -21.61
N SER A 790 1.35 3.76 -22.70
CA SER A 790 0.63 4.37 -23.84
C SER A 790 -0.36 5.47 -23.42
N LEU A 791 -0.07 6.20 -22.32
CA LEU A 791 -0.93 7.24 -21.75
C LEU A 791 -2.33 6.74 -21.31
N GLY A 792 -2.47 5.44 -21.03
CA GLY A 792 -3.76 4.79 -20.74
C GLY A 792 -4.66 4.60 -21.96
N LEU A 793 -4.15 4.85 -23.17
CA LEU A 793 -4.84 4.60 -24.44
C LEU A 793 -4.60 3.16 -24.91
N SER A 794 -5.55 2.57 -25.63
CA SER A 794 -5.25 1.37 -26.41
C SER A 794 -4.22 1.68 -27.51
N SER A 795 -3.43 0.70 -27.93
CA SER A 795 -2.35 0.92 -28.93
C SER A 795 -2.86 1.57 -30.22
N GLN A 796 -4.07 1.21 -30.67
CA GLN A 796 -4.71 1.85 -31.83
C GLN A 796 -5.00 3.33 -31.58
N GLN A 797 -5.53 3.70 -30.40
CA GLN A 797 -5.79 5.10 -30.04
C GLN A 797 -4.49 5.90 -29.85
N PHE A 798 -3.46 5.29 -29.26
CA PHE A 798 -2.15 5.91 -29.07
C PHE A 798 -1.49 6.27 -30.40
N TYR A 799 -1.43 5.33 -31.35
CA TYR A 799 -0.87 5.61 -32.68
C TYR A 799 -1.78 6.53 -33.51
N THR A 800 -3.12 6.39 -33.43
CA THR A 800 -4.06 7.34 -34.06
C THR A 800 -3.84 8.78 -33.56
N LEU A 801 -3.53 8.97 -32.27
CA LEU A 801 -3.15 10.27 -31.71
C LEU A 801 -1.76 10.69 -32.20
N ALA A 802 -0.80 9.77 -32.25
CA ALA A 802 0.55 10.02 -32.76
C ALA A 802 0.58 10.43 -34.25
N ASP A 803 -0.40 10.01 -35.05
CA ASP A 803 -0.54 10.41 -36.46
C ASP A 803 -1.30 11.74 -36.64
N GLN A 804 -2.01 12.22 -35.61
CA GLN A 804 -2.80 13.47 -35.65
C GLN A 804 -2.07 14.70 -35.11
N ILE A 805 -1.14 14.53 -34.16
CA ILE A 805 -0.52 15.65 -33.42
C ILE A 805 0.74 16.15 -34.13
N ASP A 806 0.81 17.46 -34.38
CA ASP A 806 1.98 18.11 -34.97
C ASP A 806 3.04 18.49 -33.92
N THR A 807 2.62 18.83 -32.70
CA THR A 807 3.50 19.40 -31.65
C THR A 807 2.96 19.09 -30.25
N ILE A 808 3.86 18.88 -29.28
CA ILE A 808 3.51 18.46 -27.91
C ILE A 808 4.01 19.49 -26.89
N TYR A 809 3.12 19.91 -25.99
CA TYR A 809 3.44 20.71 -24.79
C TYR A 809 3.27 19.82 -23.56
N HIS A 810 4.38 19.25 -23.09
CA HIS A 810 4.39 18.37 -21.95
C HIS A 810 4.58 19.17 -20.65
N ASN A 811 3.45 19.54 -20.05
CA ASN A 811 3.37 20.29 -18.80
C ASN A 811 2.80 19.46 -17.63
N GLY A 812 2.06 18.38 -17.90
CA GLY A 812 1.47 17.53 -16.88
C GLY A 812 2.51 16.76 -16.07
N ALA A 813 2.47 16.93 -14.75
CA ALA A 813 3.26 16.20 -13.76
C ALA A 813 2.50 16.13 -12.43
N GLN A 814 2.82 15.13 -11.62
CA GLN A 814 2.40 15.02 -10.23
C GLN A 814 3.38 15.80 -9.34
N VAL A 815 2.92 16.98 -8.89
CA VAL A 815 3.71 17.90 -8.04
C VAL A 815 3.33 17.65 -6.58
N HIS A 816 4.16 16.89 -5.86
CA HIS A 816 3.97 16.64 -4.43
C HIS A 816 5.33 16.52 -3.71
N HIS A 817 5.76 17.62 -3.07
CA HIS A 817 7.12 17.74 -2.52
C HIS A 817 7.43 16.78 -1.36
N LEU A 818 6.41 16.23 -0.70
CA LEU A 818 6.54 15.26 0.40
C LEU A 818 6.51 13.79 -0.07
N SER A 819 6.15 13.50 -1.33
CA SER A 819 6.14 12.12 -1.84
C SER A 819 7.55 11.63 -2.19
N PRO A 820 7.87 10.35 -1.93
CA PRO A 820 9.08 9.72 -2.44
C PRO A 820 9.03 9.58 -3.97
N TYR A 821 10.20 9.39 -4.58
CA TYR A 821 10.36 9.24 -6.03
C TYR A 821 9.44 8.16 -6.63
N SER A 822 9.29 7.00 -5.99
CA SER A 822 8.49 5.87 -6.47
C SER A 822 6.98 6.15 -6.57
N GLN A 823 6.45 7.11 -5.80
CA GLN A 823 5.05 7.56 -5.95
C GLN A 823 4.85 8.56 -7.11
N LEU A 824 5.93 9.01 -7.74
CA LEU A 824 5.95 10.07 -8.74
C LEU A 824 6.53 9.62 -10.08
N SER A 825 7.36 8.58 -10.12
CA SER A 825 8.00 8.07 -11.35
C SER A 825 7.00 7.62 -12.40
N ALA A 826 5.89 6.98 -12.02
CA ALA A 826 4.80 6.63 -12.94
C ALA A 826 4.33 7.84 -13.76
N THR A 827 3.87 8.91 -13.08
CA THR A 827 3.35 10.11 -13.74
C THR A 827 4.44 10.99 -14.37
N ASN A 828 5.60 11.12 -13.72
CA ASN A 828 6.60 12.13 -14.08
C ASN A 828 7.71 11.58 -14.98
N VAL A 829 8.09 10.31 -14.85
CA VAL A 829 9.22 9.70 -15.57
C VAL A 829 8.69 8.80 -16.69
N PHE A 830 7.89 7.78 -16.37
CA PHE A 830 7.30 6.90 -17.38
C PHE A 830 6.24 7.62 -18.22
N GLY A 831 5.45 8.53 -17.64
CA GLY A 831 4.62 9.47 -18.39
C GLY A 831 5.41 10.37 -19.36
N THR A 832 6.61 10.80 -18.98
CA THR A 832 7.53 11.52 -19.89
C THR A 832 8.05 10.60 -21.00
N GLN A 833 8.44 9.37 -20.67
CA GLN A 833 8.88 8.36 -21.63
C GLN A 833 7.82 8.08 -22.71
N GLU A 834 6.56 7.87 -22.32
CA GLU A 834 5.48 7.58 -23.25
C GLU A 834 5.08 8.81 -24.09
N ILE A 835 5.29 10.03 -23.58
CA ILE A 835 5.22 11.26 -24.39
C ILE A 835 6.36 11.34 -25.41
N ILE A 836 7.60 10.98 -25.05
CA ILE A 836 8.72 10.89 -26.00
C ILE A 836 8.43 9.80 -27.05
N ARG A 837 7.84 8.66 -26.66
CA ARG A 837 7.39 7.59 -27.57
C ARG A 837 6.39 8.11 -28.60
N LEU A 838 5.41 8.92 -28.19
CA LEU A 838 4.45 9.58 -29.09
C LEU A 838 5.12 10.62 -30.00
N ALA A 839 6.09 11.37 -29.46
CA ALA A 839 6.87 12.37 -30.20
C ALA A 839 7.75 11.76 -31.31
N CYS A 840 8.31 10.57 -31.06
CA CYS A 840 9.17 9.84 -31.99
C CYS A 840 8.42 9.03 -33.07
N HIS A 841 7.14 8.71 -32.87
CA HIS A 841 6.35 7.91 -33.80
C HIS A 841 5.93 8.72 -35.05
N GLY A 842 5.97 8.10 -36.23
CA GLY A 842 5.60 8.74 -37.48
C GLY A 842 6.55 9.88 -37.84
N VAL A 843 6.01 11.08 -38.10
CA VAL A 843 6.81 12.30 -38.24
C VAL A 843 7.26 12.78 -36.84
N PRO A 844 8.56 13.09 -36.63
CA PRO A 844 9.06 13.59 -35.35
C PRO A 844 8.43 14.94 -34.96
N LYS A 845 7.83 14.99 -33.77
CA LYS A 845 7.07 16.14 -33.28
C LYS A 845 7.93 17.03 -32.38
N PRO A 846 7.90 18.37 -32.54
CA PRO A 846 8.47 19.27 -31.55
C PRO A 846 7.88 19.04 -30.16
N LEU A 847 8.76 18.87 -29.16
CA LEU A 847 8.42 18.55 -27.78
C LEU A 847 8.86 19.69 -26.85
N HIS A 848 7.89 20.49 -26.43
CA HIS A 848 8.05 21.57 -25.49
C HIS A 848 7.83 21.04 -24.06
N TYR A 849 8.93 20.76 -23.37
CA TYR A 849 8.92 20.12 -22.05
C TYR A 849 8.98 21.16 -20.92
N THR A 850 7.98 21.16 -20.04
CA THR A 850 7.99 21.98 -18.82
C THR A 850 8.64 21.19 -17.70
N SER A 851 9.87 21.57 -17.37
CA SER A 851 10.64 21.07 -16.23
C SER A 851 10.45 21.98 -15.02
N THR A 852 11.50 22.23 -14.24
CA THR A 852 11.55 23.16 -13.10
C THR A 852 13.00 23.50 -12.80
N LEU A 853 13.31 24.65 -12.18
CA LEU A 853 14.66 24.91 -11.67
C LEU A 853 15.09 23.94 -10.55
N SER A 854 14.14 23.26 -9.88
CA SER A 854 14.44 22.28 -8.82
C SER A 854 15.13 20.99 -9.31
N VAL A 855 15.47 20.89 -10.60
CA VAL A 855 16.42 19.88 -11.11
C VAL A 855 17.87 20.20 -10.71
N PHE A 856 18.18 21.46 -10.40
CA PHE A 856 19.51 21.90 -9.96
C PHE A 856 19.62 22.04 -8.44
N PRO A 857 20.85 22.01 -7.88
CA PRO A 857 21.11 22.49 -6.52
C PRO A 857 20.77 23.98 -6.37
N SER A 858 20.46 24.41 -5.14
CA SER A 858 20.12 25.81 -4.81
C SER A 858 21.31 26.79 -4.80
N LEU A 859 22.50 26.35 -5.23
CA LEU A 859 23.73 27.12 -5.34
C LEU A 859 24.53 26.63 -6.57
N PRO A 860 25.30 27.50 -7.26
CA PRO A 860 26.17 27.09 -8.37
C PRO A 860 27.32 26.18 -7.90
N LEU A 861 28.00 25.55 -8.86
CA LEU A 861 29.21 24.77 -8.55
C LEU A 861 30.39 25.71 -8.17
N PRO A 862 31.38 25.24 -7.38
CA PRO A 862 32.55 26.05 -7.05
C PRO A 862 33.24 26.64 -8.29
N GLY A 863 33.40 27.96 -8.32
CA GLY A 863 33.96 28.70 -9.47
C GLY A 863 32.92 29.21 -10.48
N GLN A 864 31.65 28.81 -10.38
CA GLN A 864 30.54 29.42 -11.13
C GLN A 864 29.88 30.53 -10.30
N THR A 865 29.46 31.61 -10.96
CA THR A 865 28.64 32.66 -10.34
C THR A 865 27.14 32.40 -10.48
N LYS A 866 26.71 31.81 -11.59
CA LYS A 866 25.32 31.41 -11.89
C LYS A 866 25.30 30.13 -12.73
N ILE A 867 24.25 29.33 -12.55
CA ILE A 867 23.96 28.13 -13.34
C ILE A 867 23.40 28.55 -14.70
N SER A 868 24.11 28.19 -15.79
CA SER A 868 23.73 28.57 -17.16
C SER A 868 22.41 27.94 -17.60
N GLU A 869 21.65 28.63 -18.45
CA GLU A 869 20.47 28.06 -19.10
C GLU A 869 20.80 26.79 -19.89
N GLN A 870 21.97 26.69 -20.51
CA GLN A 870 22.40 25.49 -21.24
C GLN A 870 23.21 24.49 -20.39
N ALA A 871 23.21 24.62 -19.06
CA ALA A 871 23.91 23.70 -18.17
C ALA A 871 23.42 22.24 -18.33
N ASP A 872 24.38 21.32 -18.40
CA ASP A 872 24.13 19.87 -18.45
C ASP A 872 23.85 19.34 -17.04
N LEU A 873 22.68 18.72 -16.85
CA LEU A 873 22.26 18.14 -15.57
C LEU A 873 23.22 17.06 -15.03
N ARG A 874 24.08 16.48 -15.88
CA ARG A 874 25.08 15.47 -15.52
C ARG A 874 26.29 16.06 -14.78
N GLU A 875 26.52 17.38 -14.89
CA GLU A 875 27.60 18.08 -14.18
C GLU A 875 27.25 18.42 -12.72
N TYR A 876 25.97 18.33 -12.34
CA TYR A 876 25.46 18.78 -11.04
C TYR A 876 25.03 17.60 -10.17
N PRO A 877 25.15 17.70 -8.83
CA PRO A 877 24.64 16.67 -7.92
C PRO A 877 23.13 16.45 -8.09
N VAL A 878 22.73 15.17 -8.12
CA VAL A 878 21.31 14.77 -8.25
C VAL A 878 20.49 15.34 -7.08
N PRO A 879 19.37 16.05 -7.35
CA PRO A 879 18.66 16.77 -6.31
C PRO A 879 17.99 15.84 -5.27
N ALA A 880 17.88 16.38 -4.06
CA ALA A 880 17.16 15.76 -2.94
C ALA A 880 15.64 16.04 -3.03
N GLY A 881 14.84 15.13 -2.48
CA GLY A 881 13.37 15.18 -2.54
C GLY A 881 12.80 14.44 -3.76
N GLY A 882 11.68 13.72 -3.57
CA GLY A 882 11.14 12.81 -4.59
C GLY A 882 10.63 13.52 -5.85
N TYR A 883 9.98 14.69 -5.70
CA TYR A 883 9.53 15.49 -6.83
C TYR A 883 10.71 16.03 -7.66
N ASN A 884 11.68 16.66 -7.01
CA ASN A 884 12.86 17.23 -7.65
C ASN A 884 13.62 16.17 -8.44
N ARG A 885 13.82 14.99 -7.84
CA ARG A 885 14.46 13.84 -8.49
C ARG A 885 13.64 13.27 -9.65
N SER A 886 12.32 13.16 -9.53
CA SER A 886 11.49 12.66 -10.63
C SER A 886 11.47 13.62 -11.83
N LYS A 887 11.57 14.94 -11.60
CA LYS A 887 11.77 15.91 -12.68
C LYS A 887 13.19 15.89 -13.27
N TRP A 888 14.23 15.66 -12.46
CA TRP A 888 15.62 15.50 -12.94
C TRP A 888 15.77 14.26 -13.83
N VAL A 889 15.26 13.10 -13.41
CA VAL A 889 15.27 11.86 -14.22
C VAL A 889 14.50 12.07 -15.52
N ALA A 890 13.29 12.65 -15.46
CA ALA A 890 12.51 12.96 -16.65
C ALA A 890 13.21 13.95 -17.60
N GLU A 891 13.95 14.94 -17.09
CA GLU A 891 14.76 15.83 -17.93
C GLU A 891 15.99 15.12 -18.54
N GLN A 892 16.59 14.11 -17.87
CA GLN A 892 17.61 13.25 -18.47
C GLN A 892 17.05 12.43 -19.65
N LEU A 893 15.82 11.91 -19.54
CA LEU A 893 15.14 11.23 -20.66
C LEU A 893 14.89 12.19 -21.84
N ILE A 894 14.47 13.42 -21.56
CA ILE A 894 14.26 14.48 -22.55
C ILE A 894 15.59 14.92 -23.20
N ALA A 895 16.69 14.97 -22.44
CA ALA A 895 18.02 15.22 -22.98
C ALA A 895 18.46 14.09 -23.92
N GLN A 896 18.27 12.83 -23.54
CA GLN A 896 18.54 11.69 -24.44
C GLN A 896 17.67 11.71 -25.70
N ALA A 897 16.41 12.11 -25.62
CA ALA A 897 15.56 12.28 -26.78
C ALA A 897 16.09 13.35 -27.75
N ARG A 898 16.54 14.50 -27.21
CA ARG A 898 17.20 15.57 -27.98
C ARG A 898 18.51 15.10 -28.62
N ASP A 899 19.33 14.37 -27.85
CA ASP A 899 20.61 13.83 -28.32
C ASP A 899 20.39 12.75 -29.41
N ARG A 900 19.25 12.05 -29.38
CA ARG A 900 18.70 11.20 -30.48
C ARG A 900 17.95 11.99 -31.58
N HIS A 901 18.17 13.31 -31.68
CA HIS A 901 17.62 14.22 -32.68
C HIS A 901 16.09 14.49 -32.64
N LEU A 902 15.40 14.23 -31.53
CA LEU A 902 14.03 14.74 -31.36
C LEU A 902 14.07 16.28 -31.17
N PRO A 903 13.19 17.08 -31.82
CA PRO A 903 13.20 18.54 -31.67
C PRO A 903 12.62 18.94 -30.29
N VAL A 904 13.50 19.13 -29.31
CA VAL A 904 13.12 19.41 -27.91
C VAL A 904 13.38 20.87 -27.54
N THR A 905 12.49 21.48 -26.76
CA THR A 905 12.79 22.72 -26.00
C THR A 905 12.41 22.52 -24.54
N ILE A 906 13.32 22.88 -23.62
CA ILE A 906 13.14 22.69 -22.17
C ILE A 906 12.86 24.04 -21.51
N TYR A 907 11.81 24.12 -20.70
CA TYR A 907 11.47 25.29 -19.90
C TYR A 907 11.59 24.95 -18.43
N ARG A 908 12.48 25.64 -17.70
CA ARG A 908 12.69 25.46 -16.26
C ARG A 908 12.11 26.67 -15.51
N PRO A 909 10.82 26.66 -15.13
CA PRO A 909 10.26 27.68 -14.25
C PRO A 909 10.80 27.56 -12.82
N GLY A 910 11.00 28.72 -12.18
CA GLY A 910 11.10 28.84 -10.72
C GLY A 910 9.72 28.87 -10.04
N PRO A 911 9.60 29.45 -8.84
CA PRO A 911 8.33 29.58 -8.12
C PRO A 911 7.28 30.38 -8.89
N ILE A 912 6.14 29.76 -9.21
CA ILE A 912 5.06 30.40 -9.99
C ILE A 912 4.01 30.99 -9.05
N SER A 913 3.79 32.30 -9.13
CA SER A 913 2.77 33.03 -8.37
C SER A 913 1.49 33.28 -9.16
N GLY A 914 0.50 33.89 -8.50
CA GLY A 914 -0.80 34.22 -9.08
C GLY A 914 -0.74 35.08 -10.34
N HIS A 915 -1.83 35.07 -11.10
CA HIS A 915 -1.99 35.91 -12.29
C HIS A 915 -1.88 37.39 -11.91
N SER A 916 -1.01 38.14 -12.58
CA SER A 916 -0.61 39.51 -12.21
C SER A 916 -1.76 40.50 -12.03
N GLN A 917 -2.77 40.45 -12.91
CA GLN A 917 -3.90 41.40 -12.90
C GLN A 917 -5.14 40.92 -12.10
N THR A 918 -5.51 39.64 -12.18
CA THR A 918 -6.71 39.10 -11.49
C THR A 918 -6.42 38.57 -10.09
N GLY A 919 -5.14 38.39 -9.74
CA GLY A 919 -4.66 37.81 -8.50
C GLY A 919 -4.94 36.31 -8.32
N VAL A 920 -5.60 35.67 -9.29
CA VAL A 920 -5.97 34.24 -9.27
C VAL A 920 -4.74 33.37 -9.01
N PHE A 921 -4.81 32.55 -7.95
CA PHE A 921 -3.70 31.76 -7.42
C PHE A 921 -4.06 30.27 -7.33
N ASN A 922 -3.05 29.41 -7.36
CA ASN A 922 -3.19 28.04 -6.88
C ASN A 922 -3.37 28.04 -5.34
N VAL A 923 -4.57 27.73 -4.85
CA VAL A 923 -4.87 27.70 -3.40
C VAL A 923 -4.05 26.67 -2.61
N ASN A 924 -3.41 25.71 -3.29
CA ASN A 924 -2.54 24.72 -2.67
C ASN A 924 -1.06 25.16 -2.61
N ASP A 925 -0.69 26.29 -3.22
CA ASP A 925 0.69 26.76 -3.31
C ASP A 925 1.27 27.20 -1.95
N PHE A 926 2.60 27.14 -1.83
CA PHE A 926 3.35 27.61 -0.67
C PHE A 926 3.04 29.07 -0.31
N LEU A 927 3.08 29.99 -1.28
CA LEU A 927 2.87 31.43 -1.00
C LEU A 927 1.41 31.71 -0.61
N TYR A 928 0.45 31.06 -1.28
CA TYR A 928 -0.96 31.21 -0.95
C TYR A 928 -1.27 30.72 0.47
N ARG A 929 -0.77 29.53 0.82
CA ARG A 929 -0.87 28.97 2.18
C ARG A 929 -0.15 29.85 3.21
N LEU A 930 0.96 30.51 2.85
CA LEU A 930 1.66 31.46 3.70
C LEU A 930 0.84 32.74 3.94
N MET A 931 0.20 33.31 2.90
CA MET A 931 -0.70 34.45 3.04
C MET A 931 -1.90 34.13 3.95
N GLN A 932 -2.63 33.04 3.65
CA GLN A 932 -3.73 32.58 4.51
C GLN A 932 -3.26 32.29 5.93
N GLY A 933 -2.07 31.71 6.08
CA GLY A 933 -1.47 31.43 7.37
C GLY A 933 -1.19 32.66 8.23
N TYR A 934 -0.63 33.73 7.64
CA TYR A 934 -0.44 35.01 8.35
C TYR A 934 -1.79 35.66 8.72
N VAL A 935 -2.79 35.56 7.84
CA VAL A 935 -4.14 36.07 8.06
C VAL A 935 -4.85 35.31 9.19
N GLN A 936 -4.91 33.99 9.13
CA GLN A 936 -5.68 33.15 10.07
C GLN A 936 -5.03 33.05 11.46
N SER A 937 -3.69 33.09 11.54
CA SER A 937 -2.99 33.15 12.84
C SER A 937 -2.89 34.58 13.41
N GLY A 938 -3.12 35.62 12.60
CA GLY A 938 -2.83 37.00 12.96
C GLY A 938 -1.33 37.26 13.24
N MET A 939 -0.43 36.39 12.77
CA MET A 939 0.99 36.39 13.14
C MET A 939 1.90 36.11 11.94
N ALA A 940 2.95 36.92 11.80
CA ALA A 940 4.04 36.73 10.83
C ALA A 940 5.40 36.76 11.54
N PRO A 941 6.41 36.00 11.06
CA PRO A 941 7.71 35.93 11.72
C PRO A 941 8.53 37.20 11.46
N ASN A 942 9.45 37.50 12.36
CA ASN A 942 10.50 38.49 12.19
C ASN A 942 11.55 38.00 11.18
N GLY A 943 12.22 38.95 10.54
CA GLY A 943 13.13 38.69 9.43
C GLY A 943 12.42 38.67 8.07
N GLU A 944 13.22 38.47 7.04
CA GLU A 944 12.78 38.50 5.64
C GLU A 944 13.21 37.22 4.91
N ILE A 945 12.44 36.89 3.87
CA ILE A 945 12.74 35.81 2.93
C ILE A 945 12.74 36.43 1.54
N PRO A 946 13.76 36.17 0.68
CA PRO A 946 13.69 36.56 -0.71
C PRO A 946 12.56 35.79 -1.41
N LEU A 947 11.76 36.50 -2.18
CA LEU A 947 10.65 36.00 -2.97
C LEU A 947 11.01 36.14 -4.47
N ASP A 948 11.40 35.03 -5.09
CA ASP A 948 11.81 34.87 -6.49
C ASP A 948 10.63 34.46 -7.40
N LEU A 949 9.50 35.14 -7.23
CA LEU A 949 8.20 34.76 -7.79
C LEU A 949 8.04 35.15 -9.26
N LEU A 950 7.42 34.28 -10.07
CA LEU A 950 7.04 34.56 -11.45
C LEU A 950 5.51 34.46 -11.65
N PRO A 951 4.81 35.55 -12.01
CA PRO A 951 3.37 35.49 -12.28
C PRO A 951 3.02 34.49 -13.39
N VAL A 952 2.04 33.61 -13.13
CA VAL A 952 1.66 32.50 -14.03
C VAL A 952 1.29 32.96 -15.44
N ASP A 953 0.72 34.15 -15.58
CA ASP A 953 0.32 34.68 -16.88
C ASP A 953 1.52 35.13 -17.72
N TYR A 954 2.57 35.67 -17.09
CA TYR A 954 3.85 35.90 -17.79
C TYR A 954 4.54 34.57 -18.12
N ALA A 955 4.55 33.60 -17.19
CA ALA A 955 5.16 32.30 -17.41
C ALA A 955 4.54 31.56 -18.61
N ALA A 956 3.21 31.58 -18.73
CA ALA A 956 2.50 30.98 -19.86
C ALA A 956 2.76 31.74 -21.18
N LYS A 957 2.70 33.08 -21.18
CA LYS A 957 2.99 33.91 -22.36
C LYS A 957 4.42 33.72 -22.85
N ALA A 958 5.39 33.69 -21.94
CA ALA A 958 6.80 33.45 -22.23
C ALA A 958 7.01 32.07 -22.89
N LEU A 959 6.46 31.00 -22.32
CA LEU A 959 6.61 29.65 -22.86
C LEU A 959 6.03 29.54 -24.28
N VAL A 960 4.80 30.04 -24.51
CA VAL A 960 4.14 30.00 -25.83
C VAL A 960 4.78 30.95 -26.86
N TYR A 961 5.41 32.04 -26.42
CA TYR A 961 6.18 32.93 -27.30
C TYR A 961 7.56 32.36 -27.67
N LEU A 962 8.18 31.58 -26.77
CA LEU A 962 9.46 30.91 -27.02
C LEU A 962 9.31 29.69 -27.93
N SER A 963 8.30 28.85 -27.71
CA SER A 963 8.08 27.61 -28.47
C SER A 963 7.92 27.83 -29.98
N ARG A 964 7.26 28.94 -30.33
CA ARG A 964 6.98 29.37 -31.72
C ARG A 964 8.20 29.93 -32.45
N GLN A 965 9.35 30.08 -31.78
CA GLN A 965 10.61 30.47 -32.40
C GLN A 965 11.40 29.23 -32.80
N SER A 966 11.57 28.97 -34.10
CA SER A 966 12.34 27.82 -34.60
C SER A 966 13.78 27.77 -34.09
N THR A 967 14.37 28.91 -33.74
CA THR A 967 15.70 29.04 -33.14
C THR A 967 15.74 28.69 -31.64
N ALA A 968 14.61 28.39 -31.00
CA ALA A 968 14.50 27.89 -29.62
C ALA A 968 14.56 26.36 -29.52
N LEU A 969 14.50 25.64 -30.65
CA LEU A 969 14.66 24.18 -30.70
C LEU A 969 16.09 23.78 -30.28
N GLY A 970 16.20 22.69 -29.54
CA GLY A 970 17.43 22.16 -28.92
C GLY A 970 17.79 22.79 -27.57
N LYS A 971 17.18 23.92 -27.21
CA LYS A 971 17.61 24.78 -26.10
C LYS A 971 16.83 24.55 -24.80
N ALA A 972 17.45 24.91 -23.69
CA ALA A 972 16.79 25.09 -22.41
C ALA A 972 16.64 26.59 -22.06
N PHE A 973 15.64 26.95 -21.25
CA PHE A 973 15.33 28.32 -20.82
C PHE A 973 14.98 28.39 -19.33
N HIS A 974 15.49 29.39 -18.62
CA HIS A 974 15.17 29.64 -17.20
C HIS A 974 14.09 30.71 -17.06
N LEU A 975 12.88 30.30 -16.65
CA LEU A 975 11.74 31.21 -16.49
C LEU A 975 11.62 31.64 -15.02
N ILE A 976 12.20 32.80 -14.69
CA ILE A 976 12.17 33.44 -13.36
C ILE A 976 12.09 34.97 -13.48
N HIS A 977 11.72 35.63 -12.37
CA HIS A 977 11.87 37.08 -12.22
C HIS A 977 13.31 37.42 -11.79
N PRO A 978 14.03 38.36 -12.44
CA PRO A 978 15.46 38.59 -12.22
C PRO A 978 15.81 39.24 -10.87
N HIS A 979 14.84 39.89 -10.24
CA HIS A 979 15.03 40.66 -9.01
C HIS A 979 14.13 40.08 -7.91
N PRO A 980 14.66 39.28 -6.97
CA PRO A 980 13.87 38.78 -5.85
C PRO A 980 13.56 39.93 -4.89
N VAL A 981 12.42 39.87 -4.20
CA VAL A 981 11.98 40.93 -3.27
C VAL A 981 11.79 40.40 -1.86
N ALA A 982 11.86 41.29 -0.88
CA ALA A 982 11.67 40.92 0.51
C ALA A 982 10.21 40.52 0.82
N SER A 983 10.05 39.52 1.68
CA SER A 983 8.73 39.07 2.17
C SER A 983 8.00 40.07 3.08
N THR A 984 8.55 41.26 3.30
CA THR A 984 7.85 42.43 3.88
C THR A 984 6.66 42.84 3.03
N LEU A 985 6.80 42.91 1.70
CA LEU A 985 5.70 43.30 0.81
C LEU A 985 4.45 42.41 0.97
N LEU A 986 4.63 41.12 1.27
CA LEU A 986 3.55 40.17 1.54
C LEU A 986 2.82 40.48 2.85
N PHE A 987 3.56 40.83 3.90
CA PHE A 987 3.03 41.22 5.20
C PHE A 987 2.31 42.58 5.13
N ASP A 988 2.92 43.57 4.47
CA ASP A 988 2.39 44.92 4.35
C ASP A 988 1.08 44.94 3.54
N ALA A 989 0.98 44.08 2.52
CA ALA A 989 -0.23 43.86 1.72
C ALA A 989 -1.37 43.32 2.57
N CYS A 990 -1.14 42.23 3.32
CA CYS A 990 -2.15 41.69 4.23
C CYS A 990 -2.54 42.72 5.31
N GLN A 991 -1.60 43.49 5.85
CA GLN A 991 -1.90 44.51 6.85
C GLN A 991 -2.77 45.64 6.30
N SER A 992 -2.49 46.15 5.09
CA SER A 992 -3.27 47.24 4.49
C SER A 992 -4.62 46.77 3.92
N ALA A 993 -4.76 45.49 3.62
CA ALA A 993 -6.05 44.85 3.35
C ALA A 993 -6.96 44.77 4.60
N GLY A 994 -6.45 45.15 5.78
CA GLY A 994 -7.21 45.27 7.03
C GLY A 994 -6.99 44.13 8.03
N TYR A 995 -6.11 43.16 7.74
CA TYR A 995 -5.86 42.05 8.66
C TYR A 995 -4.92 42.47 9.80
N PRO A 996 -5.29 42.23 11.09
CA PRO A 996 -4.55 42.72 12.26
C PRO A 996 -3.31 41.85 12.60
N ILE A 997 -2.41 41.68 11.62
CA ILE A 997 -1.28 40.76 11.70
C ILE A 997 -0.12 41.40 12.47
N LYS A 998 0.43 40.67 13.44
CA LYS A 998 1.57 41.09 14.27
C LYS A 998 2.86 40.40 13.84
N ARG A 999 3.97 41.14 13.83
CA ARG A 999 5.32 40.59 13.72
C ARG A 999 5.78 40.06 15.08
N VAL A 1000 6.32 38.83 15.10
CA VAL A 1000 6.78 38.11 16.32
C VAL A 1000 8.08 37.35 16.01
N SER A 1001 8.82 36.85 17.01
CA SER A 1001 10.02 36.04 16.71
C SER A 1001 9.68 34.78 15.90
N TYR A 1002 10.64 34.29 15.11
CA TYR A 1002 10.46 33.10 14.28
C TYR A 1002 10.01 31.89 15.10
N ASP A 1003 10.54 31.74 16.31
CA ASP A 1003 10.26 30.59 17.18
C ASP A 1003 8.86 30.68 17.81
N ILE A 1004 8.41 31.88 18.21
CA ILE A 1004 7.03 32.10 18.65
C ILE A 1004 6.06 31.77 17.51
N TRP A 1005 6.32 32.31 16.31
CA TRP A 1005 5.53 32.02 15.12
C TRP A 1005 5.49 30.51 14.82
N TYR A 1006 6.65 29.84 14.77
CA TYR A 1006 6.76 28.42 14.44
C TYR A 1006 6.09 27.52 15.48
N GLN A 1007 6.25 27.77 16.79
CA GLN A 1007 5.59 26.96 17.82
C GLN A 1007 4.07 27.19 17.84
N THR A 1008 3.60 28.44 17.67
CA THR A 1008 2.17 28.73 17.50
C THR A 1008 1.59 28.04 16.26
N LEU A 1009 2.30 28.05 15.12
CA LEU A 1009 1.85 27.33 13.92
C LEU A 1009 1.84 25.82 14.08
N LYS A 1010 2.85 25.26 14.75
CA LYS A 1010 2.90 23.83 15.08
C LYS A 1010 1.71 23.42 15.94
N HIS A 1011 1.37 24.23 16.95
CA HIS A 1011 0.19 24.03 17.80
C HIS A 1011 -1.12 24.12 17.01
N ILE A 1012 -1.33 25.19 16.23
CA ILE A 1012 -2.52 25.35 15.37
C ILE A 1012 -2.66 24.19 14.38
N ALA A 1013 -1.55 23.72 13.81
CA ALA A 1013 -1.53 22.56 12.91
C ALA A 1013 -1.87 21.25 13.65
N GLN A 1014 -1.39 21.06 14.88
CA GLN A 1014 -1.70 19.87 15.69
C GLN A 1014 -3.17 19.83 16.11
N GLU A 1015 -3.80 20.98 16.40
CA GLU A 1015 -5.22 21.05 16.78
C GLU A 1015 -6.18 21.14 15.57
N ASN A 1016 -5.71 21.67 14.44
CA ASN A 1016 -6.51 21.82 13.22
C ASN A 1016 -5.73 21.40 11.97
N SER A 1017 -5.87 20.12 11.60
CA SER A 1017 -5.29 19.53 10.39
C SER A 1017 -5.83 20.09 9.07
N SER A 1018 -6.93 20.87 9.10
CA SER A 1018 -7.46 21.60 7.93
C SER A 1018 -6.81 22.98 7.72
N HIS A 1019 -6.05 23.49 8.71
CA HIS A 1019 -5.42 24.81 8.62
C HIS A 1019 -4.43 24.88 7.43
N PRO A 1020 -4.42 25.96 6.61
CA PRO A 1020 -3.64 26.02 5.37
C PRO A 1020 -2.14 25.77 5.53
N LEU A 1021 -1.57 26.06 6.71
CA LEU A 1021 -0.16 25.84 7.02
C LEU A 1021 0.19 24.43 7.53
N TYR A 1022 -0.77 23.55 7.84
CA TYR A 1022 -0.50 22.18 8.30
C TYR A 1022 0.53 21.43 7.41
N PRO A 1023 0.41 21.44 6.06
CA PRO A 1023 1.38 20.76 5.19
C PRO A 1023 2.77 21.42 5.15
N LEU A 1024 2.92 22.65 5.66
CA LEU A 1024 4.15 23.44 5.56
C LEU A 1024 5.00 23.44 6.84
N VAL A 1025 4.45 23.00 7.99
CA VAL A 1025 5.18 22.98 9.28
C VAL A 1025 6.52 22.22 9.18
N ALA A 1026 6.53 21.10 8.45
CA ALA A 1026 7.74 20.31 8.21
C ALA A 1026 8.86 21.12 7.52
N LEU A 1027 8.53 22.01 6.58
CA LEU A 1027 9.50 22.85 5.88
C LEU A 1027 10.15 23.86 6.83
N PHE A 1028 9.34 24.48 7.70
CA PHE A 1028 9.79 25.50 8.65
C PHE A 1028 10.64 24.93 9.79
N SER A 1029 10.45 23.66 10.16
CA SER A 1029 11.29 22.96 11.17
C SER A 1029 12.80 23.05 10.87
N SER A 1030 13.18 22.96 9.59
CA SER A 1030 14.58 22.95 9.15
C SER A 1030 15.34 24.25 9.44
N ARG A 1031 14.63 25.40 9.52
CA ARG A 1031 15.23 26.70 9.80
C ARG A 1031 15.49 26.93 11.29
N HIS A 1032 14.63 26.40 12.16
CA HIS A 1032 14.82 26.44 13.61
C HIS A 1032 16.13 25.76 14.01
N ASN A 1033 16.39 24.55 13.48
CA ASN A 1033 17.64 23.82 13.71
C ASN A 1033 18.88 24.56 13.16
N ARG A 1034 18.77 25.33 12.07
CA ARG A 1034 19.87 26.19 11.58
C ARG A 1034 20.11 27.43 12.45
N ALA A 1035 19.06 28.01 13.02
CA ALA A 1035 19.19 29.11 13.97
C ALA A 1035 19.87 28.65 15.27
N GLU A 1036 19.48 27.49 15.82
CA GLU A 1036 20.14 26.90 16.99
C GLU A 1036 21.60 26.50 16.72
N ALA A 1037 21.89 25.94 15.54
CA ALA A 1037 23.26 25.58 15.16
C ALA A 1037 24.18 26.81 15.12
N ASN A 1038 23.74 27.90 14.50
CA ASN A 1038 24.50 29.15 14.47
C ASN A 1038 24.62 29.80 15.85
N TYR A 1039 23.63 29.66 16.74
CA TYR A 1039 23.74 30.17 18.12
C TYR A 1039 24.79 29.42 18.96
N LYS A 1040 25.19 28.20 18.58
CA LYS A 1040 26.22 27.42 19.28
C LYS A 1040 27.64 27.60 18.73
N SER A 1041 27.84 28.32 17.62
CA SER A 1041 29.16 28.56 17.02
C SER A 1041 29.72 29.97 17.22
N PHE A 1042 29.06 30.81 18.02
CA PHE A 1042 29.45 32.21 18.26
C PHE A 1042 29.80 32.53 19.73
N SER A 1043 29.96 31.51 20.59
CA SER A 1043 30.29 31.69 22.01
C SER A 1043 31.77 31.97 22.32
N GLU A 1044 32.63 32.10 21.30
CA GLU A 1044 34.10 32.26 21.43
C GLU A 1044 34.66 33.47 20.66
N ILE A 1045 33.96 34.61 20.69
CA ILE A 1045 34.48 35.90 20.18
C ILE A 1045 34.41 36.97 21.29
N PRO A 1046 35.49 37.75 21.55
CA PRO A 1046 35.48 38.81 22.56
C PRO A 1046 34.46 39.93 22.30
N PRO A 1047 33.91 40.58 23.35
CA PRO A 1047 32.75 41.47 23.25
C PRO A 1047 33.12 42.92 22.86
N GLU A 1048 33.64 43.15 21.66
CA GLU A 1048 34.06 44.52 21.26
C GLU A 1048 33.88 44.85 19.75
N ILE A 1049 32.69 44.59 19.19
CA ILE A 1049 32.25 45.14 17.88
C ILE A 1049 30.81 45.69 18.02
N PRO A 1050 30.50 46.91 17.55
CA PRO A 1050 29.12 47.43 17.53
C PRO A 1050 28.18 46.65 16.59
N PRO A 1051 26.85 46.77 16.74
CA PRO A 1051 25.89 46.19 15.81
C PRO A 1051 25.87 46.99 14.49
N GLU A 1052 26.76 46.66 13.55
CA GLU A 1052 26.67 47.14 12.18
C GLU A 1052 25.43 46.58 11.47
N THR A 1053 24.93 47.32 10.47
CA THR A 1053 23.64 47.07 9.82
C THR A 1053 23.57 45.71 9.11
N PRO A 1054 22.39 45.05 9.09
CA PRO A 1054 22.21 43.86 8.27
C PRO A 1054 22.47 44.17 6.78
N PRO A 1055 23.02 43.23 6.01
CA PRO A 1055 23.46 43.50 4.63
C PRO A 1055 22.29 43.87 3.72
N GLU A 1056 22.37 45.08 3.13
CA GLU A 1056 21.30 45.75 2.39
C GLU A 1056 21.05 45.20 0.96
N ILE A 1057 21.57 44.01 0.65
CA ILE A 1057 21.58 43.44 -0.71
C ILE A 1057 20.80 42.11 -0.70
N PRO A 1058 19.65 42.02 -1.41
CA PRO A 1058 18.98 40.74 -1.66
C PRO A 1058 19.93 39.77 -2.38
N PRO A 1059 20.00 38.49 -1.99
CA PRO A 1059 20.90 37.54 -2.63
C PRO A 1059 20.54 37.39 -4.11
N GLU A 1060 21.52 37.59 -5.00
CA GLU A 1060 21.32 37.36 -6.43
C GLU A 1060 20.87 35.92 -6.69
N ILE A 1061 19.88 35.75 -7.56
CA ILE A 1061 19.36 34.43 -7.91
C ILE A 1061 20.48 33.66 -8.64
N PRO A 1062 20.80 32.41 -8.23
CA PRO A 1062 21.96 31.64 -8.71
C PRO A 1062 21.79 31.08 -10.14
N PHE A 1063 20.88 31.63 -10.94
CA PHE A 1063 20.53 31.15 -12.28
C PHE A 1063 20.72 32.25 -13.32
N ASP A 1064 21.37 31.91 -14.43
CA ASP A 1064 21.43 32.76 -15.61
C ASP A 1064 20.08 32.80 -16.32
N ILE A 1065 19.78 33.92 -16.98
CA ILE A 1065 18.59 34.17 -17.81
C ILE A 1065 18.91 34.95 -19.10
N GLN A 1066 20.19 35.14 -19.44
CA GLN A 1066 20.58 36.04 -20.53
C GLN A 1066 20.04 35.59 -21.90
N GLN A 1067 19.86 34.28 -22.13
CA GLN A 1067 19.21 33.76 -23.33
C GLN A 1067 17.69 33.97 -23.26
N THR A 1068 17.03 33.65 -22.14
CA THR A 1068 15.60 33.95 -21.94
C THR A 1068 15.29 35.42 -22.19
N TYR A 1069 16.07 36.34 -21.59
CA TYR A 1069 15.95 37.77 -21.81
C TYR A 1069 16.17 38.14 -23.29
N THR A 1070 17.18 37.57 -23.95
CA THR A 1070 17.47 37.85 -25.37
C THR A 1070 16.32 37.41 -26.28
N TYR A 1071 15.71 36.25 -26.03
CA TYR A 1071 14.59 35.72 -26.82
C TYR A 1071 13.25 36.41 -26.51
N LEU A 1072 13.05 36.92 -25.29
CA LEU A 1072 11.84 37.65 -24.89
C LEU A 1072 11.94 39.17 -25.11
N LYS A 1073 13.10 39.70 -25.50
CA LYS A 1073 13.36 41.14 -25.71
C LYS A 1073 12.35 41.84 -26.64
N ASN A 1074 11.82 41.10 -27.62
CA ASN A 1074 10.86 41.60 -28.61
C ASN A 1074 9.42 41.07 -28.37
N ALA A 1075 9.14 40.51 -27.18
CA ALA A 1075 7.82 40.00 -26.84
C ALA A 1075 6.79 41.15 -26.70
N PRO A 1076 5.52 40.95 -27.10
CA PRO A 1076 4.46 41.96 -27.00
C PRO A 1076 3.91 42.12 -25.56
N PHE A 1077 4.64 41.64 -24.55
CA PHE A 1077 4.27 41.67 -23.14
C PHE A 1077 5.51 41.90 -22.28
N THR A 1078 5.34 42.65 -21.20
CA THR A 1078 6.41 42.94 -20.22
C THR A 1078 6.30 42.03 -18.99
N LEU A 1079 7.42 41.76 -18.34
CA LEU A 1079 7.45 41.12 -17.03
C LEU A 1079 6.78 42.02 -15.99
N PRO A 1080 5.72 41.59 -15.27
CA PRO A 1080 5.14 42.37 -14.19
C PRO A 1080 6.13 42.52 -13.04
N PRO A 1081 6.35 43.73 -12.50
CA PRO A 1081 7.28 43.92 -11.40
C PRO A 1081 6.74 43.28 -10.12
N LEU A 1082 7.63 42.62 -9.36
CA LEU A 1082 7.33 42.26 -7.97
C LEU A 1082 7.27 43.53 -7.11
N ASN A 1083 6.11 44.17 -7.06
CA ASN A 1083 5.86 45.41 -6.34
C ASN A 1083 4.69 45.25 -5.36
N ARG A 1084 4.41 46.30 -4.59
CA ARG A 1084 3.36 46.28 -3.57
C ARG A 1084 1.95 46.05 -4.16
N GLU A 1085 1.66 46.66 -5.31
CA GLU A 1085 0.39 46.55 -6.04
C GLU A 1085 0.07 45.10 -6.48
N LEU A 1086 1.09 44.34 -6.88
CA LEU A 1086 0.96 42.91 -7.19
C LEU A 1086 0.57 42.08 -5.96
N PHE A 1087 1.19 42.33 -4.81
CA PHE A 1087 0.84 41.63 -3.57
C PHE A 1087 -0.54 42.05 -3.02
N ASP A 1088 -0.89 43.34 -3.11
CA ASP A 1088 -2.25 43.81 -2.80
C ASP A 1088 -3.30 43.13 -3.69
N THR A 1089 -2.98 42.88 -4.97
CA THR A 1089 -3.82 42.16 -5.92
C THR A 1089 -3.96 40.67 -5.54
N TYR A 1090 -2.89 40.00 -5.12
CA TYR A 1090 -2.94 38.62 -4.60
C TYR A 1090 -3.79 38.50 -3.33
N VAL A 1091 -3.62 39.41 -2.36
CA VAL A 1091 -4.42 39.42 -1.12
C VAL A 1091 -5.88 39.71 -1.42
N LYS A 1092 -6.18 40.68 -2.29
CA LYS A 1092 -7.56 41.01 -2.70
C LYS A 1092 -8.26 39.85 -3.41
N ALA A 1093 -7.55 39.09 -4.25
CA ALA A 1093 -8.11 37.90 -4.89
C ALA A 1093 -8.36 36.76 -3.89
N MET A 1094 -7.47 36.57 -2.91
CA MET A 1094 -7.67 35.65 -1.79
C MET A 1094 -8.93 36.00 -0.98
N MET A 1095 -9.13 37.29 -0.63
CA MET A 1095 -10.34 37.78 0.04
C MET A 1095 -11.64 37.50 -0.74
N GLN A 1096 -11.59 37.54 -2.07
CA GLN A 1096 -12.75 37.28 -2.93
C GLN A 1096 -13.01 35.78 -3.17
N GLY A 1097 -12.10 34.90 -2.74
CA GLY A 1097 -12.21 33.45 -2.87
C GLY A 1097 -12.74 32.72 -1.63
N GLU A 1098 -12.77 33.37 -0.46
CA GLU A 1098 -13.31 32.77 0.76
C GLU A 1098 -14.84 32.97 0.84
N PRO A 1099 -15.65 31.90 1.04
CA PRO A 1099 -17.06 32.05 1.37
C PRO A 1099 -17.22 32.57 2.80
N GLN A 1100 -18.15 33.51 2.99
CA GLN A 1100 -18.62 33.97 4.31
C GLN A 1100 -19.49 32.91 5.00
#